data_AF-A0AAQ4FKC1-F1
#
_entry.id   AF-A0AAQ4FKC1-F1
#
_cell.length_a   1.000
_cell.length_b   1.000
_cell.length_c   1.000
_cell.angle_alpha   90.00
_cell.angle_beta   90.00
_cell.angle_gamma   90.00
#
_symmetry.space_group_name_H-M   'P 1'
#
loop_
_entity.id
_entity.type
_entity.pdbx_description
1 polymer ?
#
loop_
_entity_poly.entity_id
_entity_poly.type
_entity_poly.pdbx_seq_one_letter_code
_entity_poly.pdbx_strand_id
1 'polypeptide(L)'
;MSEAKNRKRNTAKAATASASLSPVDAFDGNDDPSNANGTLHHEDALKEISQVRCEEINSAPGYLSSWLNGCSKSFAFNIEIDAMSTALFLLALLTRMWRLEQPRSIVFDELHYGKFASLYMKNIFFFDSHPPLGKQLVALAGYLAGFDGETEFDRIGGSYSPSVPLWALRFVPALFGSLLVPVTYHLALSLGLAQLSAVLAAVLVLFENSLLTQSRFVLMEAILMCFSALGLLALLKFRRQRSFTFSWWFWLILSVVFLTCSLCVKYIGAFSMFLAVYIMARDFWKMLGNSSISDAKLWAHFIARAAVMTVVPLGIYLGVFYLHLNLLTRAGPHDNIMTSAFQASLEGGLASITRGQPLSVVHGSQITLRHTHGRACWLHSHPHVYPVKYPDGRGSSHQQQVTCYSFKDVNNWWIVKRPSIKDIVVSDPPDVVKHGDIVQLIHGMTSRALNSHDVASPMSPQHQEVSCYINYNISFPSQNLWRVDIVNRDTEGDVWHTIHSHVRLIHVNTSQALKFSGKQLPDWGFHQHEVVTDRFISQDDTVWNVEEHRYTKNSDEKERERDMVSAEFVPLQPTHLTFFQKMWELQYKMLLVNQENVQDHVYSSEPMEWPLMIRGIAYWISPVTNAQIHLIGNLVTWYTATICLFLYMLIFCFYLLRRQRLVYDIPEDTFEKFKFGGELCVVGYAMHLVPYFFADRTLFLHHYLPALMYKILGLVVVLEHLDYVFW
;
A
#
# COMPACT_ATOMS: atom_id res chain seq x y z
N MET A 1 17.13 -57.67 -30.04
CA MET A 1 18.11 -57.30 -31.09
C MET A 1 19.05 -56.28 -30.47
N SER A 2 20.35 -56.60 -30.32
CA SER A 2 21.46 -56.34 -31.28
C SER A 2 21.79 -54.84 -31.37
N GLU A 3 22.99 -54.33 -31.07
CA GLU A 3 24.28 -54.86 -30.55
C GLU A 3 24.93 -53.75 -29.67
N ALA A 4 25.80 -53.93 -28.65
CA ALA A 4 26.78 -54.95 -28.22
C ALA A 4 28.25 -54.73 -28.71
N LYS A 5 29.22 -55.11 -27.83
CA LYS A 5 30.70 -54.89 -27.89
C LYS A 5 31.13 -53.49 -27.42
N ASN A 6 32.25 -53.26 -26.71
CA ASN A 6 33.34 -54.03 -26.08
C ASN A 6 34.05 -53.03 -25.08
N ARG A 7 34.90 -53.31 -24.08
CA ARG A 7 35.50 -54.43 -23.30
C ARG A 7 36.23 -53.75 -22.09
N LYS A 8 36.88 -54.34 -21.06
CA LYS A 8 37.38 -55.69 -20.69
C LYS A 8 37.65 -55.71 -19.15
N ARG A 9 37.49 -56.86 -18.46
CA ARG A 9 38.39 -57.52 -17.45
C ARG A 9 39.19 -56.70 -16.39
N ASN A 10 39.44 -57.16 -15.15
CA ASN A 10 38.94 -58.35 -14.41
C ASN A 10 39.26 -58.34 -12.88
N THR A 11 38.34 -58.90 -12.08
CA THR A 11 38.55 -59.82 -10.94
C THR A 11 39.77 -59.71 -9.97
N ALA A 12 39.44 -59.45 -8.69
CA ALA A 12 39.45 -60.42 -7.56
C ALA A 12 40.56 -60.44 -6.47
N LYS A 13 40.01 -60.57 -5.24
CA LYS A 13 40.52 -61.23 -4.01
C LYS A 13 41.66 -60.56 -3.23
N ALA A 14 41.68 -60.92 -1.94
CA ALA A 14 42.46 -60.29 -0.88
C ALA A 14 43.30 -61.32 -0.12
N ALA A 15 44.21 -60.78 0.71
CA ALA A 15 44.85 -61.40 1.87
C ALA A 15 45.75 -62.65 1.65
N THR A 16 47.05 -62.43 1.84
CA THR A 16 47.91 -63.31 2.64
C THR A 16 48.84 -62.42 3.48
N ALA A 17 49.24 -62.87 4.66
CA ALA A 17 50.08 -62.13 5.59
C ALA A 17 51.28 -62.98 6.02
N SER A 18 52.40 -62.32 6.32
CA SER A 18 53.58 -62.92 6.95
C SER A 18 54.36 -61.83 7.70
N ALA A 19 54.84 -62.12 8.91
CA ALA A 19 55.48 -61.17 9.79
C ALA A 19 56.90 -61.61 10.22
N SER A 20 57.75 -60.63 10.50
CA SER A 20 59.08 -60.78 11.13
C SER A 20 59.45 -59.43 11.76
N LEU A 21 59.40 -59.28 13.10
CA LEU A 21 60.49 -59.56 14.05
C LEU A 21 61.53 -58.42 14.18
N SER A 22 61.30 -57.51 15.17
CA SER A 22 62.10 -57.35 16.43
C SER A 22 63.64 -57.08 16.39
N PRO A 23 64.26 -56.56 17.49
CA PRO A 23 63.83 -55.50 18.45
C PRO A 23 65.01 -54.66 19.07
N VAL A 24 64.70 -53.84 20.10
CA VAL A 24 65.52 -53.48 21.30
C VAL A 24 66.81 -52.64 21.20
N ASP A 25 66.82 -51.51 21.93
CA ASP A 25 67.77 -51.07 22.99
C ASP A 25 67.26 -49.69 23.50
N ALA A 26 66.97 -49.35 24.77
CA ALA A 26 67.24 -49.84 26.14
C ALA A 26 68.49 -49.22 26.83
N PHE A 27 68.27 -48.32 27.80
CA PHE A 27 69.21 -48.00 28.90
C PHE A 27 68.53 -47.25 30.07
N ASP A 28 68.97 -47.53 31.30
CA ASP A 28 68.60 -46.87 32.57
C ASP A 28 69.22 -45.44 32.71
N GLY A 29 68.87 -44.57 33.66
CA GLY A 29 67.89 -44.61 34.77
C GLY A 29 68.41 -43.85 36.01
N ASN A 30 67.54 -43.23 36.83
CA ASN A 30 67.70 -42.94 38.27
C ASN A 30 66.61 -41.99 38.85
N ASP A 31 65.96 -42.51 39.89
CA ASP A 31 65.24 -41.93 41.03
C ASP A 31 65.30 -40.40 41.36
N ASP A 32 64.09 -39.80 41.45
CA ASP A 32 63.49 -39.17 42.65
C ASP A 32 64.14 -37.90 43.31
N PRO A 33 63.43 -37.16 44.20
CA PRO A 33 62.34 -36.27 43.79
C PRO A 33 62.52 -34.78 44.18
N SER A 34 61.48 -33.99 43.90
CA SER A 34 61.17 -32.64 44.42
C SER A 34 61.90 -31.42 43.81
N ASN A 35 61.17 -30.68 42.96
CA ASN A 35 60.66 -29.37 43.34
C ASN A 35 59.44 -28.95 42.50
N ALA A 36 58.76 -27.87 42.90
CA ALA A 36 57.48 -27.44 42.31
C ALA A 36 57.60 -26.32 41.25
N ASN A 37 56.54 -26.17 40.46
CA ASN A 37 56.18 -25.03 39.61
C ASN A 37 57.07 -24.72 38.38
N GLY A 38 56.65 -25.25 37.22
CA GLY A 38 57.04 -24.76 35.89
C GLY A 38 55.98 -25.14 34.85
N THR A 39 55.22 -24.16 34.35
CA THR A 39 54.11 -24.41 33.40
C THR A 39 54.60 -24.59 31.97
N LEU A 40 54.40 -25.77 31.37
CA LEU A 40 54.61 -25.99 29.94
C LEU A 40 53.50 -25.37 29.09
N HIS A 41 53.85 -24.75 27.96
CA HIS A 41 52.90 -24.30 26.95
C HIS A 41 52.38 -25.47 26.11
N HIS A 42 51.07 -25.52 25.90
CA HIS A 42 50.40 -26.56 25.09
C HIS A 42 50.51 -26.30 23.56
N GLU A 43 51.10 -25.17 23.16
CA GLU A 43 51.05 -24.67 21.78
C GLU A 43 52.08 -25.29 20.84
N ASP A 44 53.28 -25.63 21.32
CA ASP A 44 54.38 -26.04 20.42
C ASP A 44 54.22 -27.48 19.90
N ALA A 45 53.71 -28.39 20.72
CA ALA A 45 53.35 -29.75 20.29
C ALA A 45 52.26 -29.79 19.18
N LEU A 46 51.45 -28.73 19.07
CA LEU A 46 50.46 -28.60 17.99
C LEU A 46 51.08 -28.11 16.67
N LYS A 47 52.23 -27.42 16.72
CA LYS A 47 52.91 -26.90 15.52
C LYS A 47 53.55 -28.02 14.70
N GLU A 48 54.28 -28.94 15.34
CA GLU A 48 54.93 -30.05 14.63
C GLU A 48 53.90 -30.99 13.97
N ILE A 49 52.81 -31.31 14.67
CA ILE A 49 51.69 -32.10 14.12
C ILE A 49 51.04 -31.38 12.92
N SER A 50 51.03 -30.04 12.89
CA SER A 50 50.53 -29.27 11.75
C SER A 50 51.48 -29.30 10.54
N GLN A 51 52.80 -29.34 10.74
CA GLN A 51 53.78 -29.36 9.64
C GLN A 51 53.81 -30.71 8.92
N VAL A 52 53.83 -31.84 9.66
CA VAL A 52 53.87 -33.18 9.06
C VAL A 52 52.67 -33.45 8.14
N ARG A 53 51.48 -32.91 8.47
CA ARG A 53 50.27 -33.06 7.65
C ARG A 53 50.32 -32.28 6.32
N CYS A 54 51.23 -31.33 6.14
CA CYS A 54 51.31 -30.53 4.91
C CYS A 54 52.09 -31.21 3.77
N GLU A 55 52.96 -32.19 4.05
CA GLU A 55 53.83 -32.76 3.01
C GLU A 55 53.14 -33.86 2.18
N GLU A 56 52.27 -34.68 2.76
CA GLU A 56 51.58 -35.78 2.06
C GLU A 56 50.59 -35.32 0.97
N ILE A 57 50.13 -34.06 1.02
CA ILE A 57 49.07 -33.53 0.14
C ILE A 57 49.60 -33.14 -1.25
N ASN A 58 50.91 -33.05 -1.45
CA ASN A 58 51.55 -32.58 -2.70
C ASN A 58 51.55 -33.59 -3.88
N SER A 59 50.70 -34.63 -3.83
CA SER A 59 50.64 -35.71 -4.84
C SER A 59 49.41 -35.65 -5.77
N ALA A 60 48.53 -34.64 -5.63
CA ALA A 60 47.32 -34.48 -6.44
C ALA A 60 47.48 -33.42 -7.57
N PRO A 61 46.82 -33.59 -8.74
CA PRO A 61 46.99 -32.70 -9.89
C PRO A 61 46.50 -31.26 -9.63
N GLY A 62 47.31 -30.28 -10.04
CA GLY A 62 47.27 -28.87 -9.62
C GLY A 62 46.09 -27.99 -10.10
N TYR A 63 44.90 -28.55 -10.30
CA TYR A 63 43.67 -27.79 -10.58
C TYR A 63 42.76 -27.61 -9.33
N LEU A 64 42.98 -28.39 -8.28
CA LEU A 64 42.23 -28.30 -7.00
C LEU A 64 42.90 -27.37 -5.97
N SER A 65 44.22 -27.28 -5.99
CA SER A 65 44.99 -26.44 -5.04
C SER A 65 44.68 -24.95 -5.17
N SER A 66 44.44 -24.45 -6.38
CA SER A 66 44.04 -23.06 -6.63
C SER A 66 42.64 -22.70 -6.12
N TRP A 67 41.78 -23.69 -5.86
CA TRP A 67 40.44 -23.48 -5.31
C TRP A 67 40.44 -23.55 -3.77
N LEU A 68 41.19 -24.50 -3.20
CA LEU A 68 41.28 -24.71 -1.76
C LEU A 68 42.14 -23.64 -1.05
N ASN A 69 43.25 -23.21 -1.65
CA ASN A 69 44.14 -22.19 -1.05
C ASN A 69 43.53 -20.77 -1.02
N GLY A 70 42.31 -20.58 -1.51
CA GLY A 70 41.57 -19.31 -1.37
C GLY A 70 40.92 -19.10 0.01
N CYS A 71 40.83 -20.14 0.85
CA CYS A 71 39.89 -20.18 1.97
C CYS A 71 40.52 -20.03 3.37
N SER A 72 41.28 -18.96 3.62
CA SER A 72 41.56 -18.51 5.00
C SER A 72 41.85 -17.00 5.09
N LYS A 73 40.94 -16.16 4.60
CA LYS A 73 40.82 -14.79 5.10
C LYS A 73 39.86 -14.80 6.29
N SER A 74 40.39 -14.55 7.49
CA SER A 74 39.57 -14.39 8.70
C SER A 74 38.51 -13.31 8.48
N PHE A 75 37.29 -13.55 8.97
CA PHE A 75 36.18 -12.61 8.86
C PHE A 75 36.38 -11.44 9.86
N ALA A 76 37.20 -10.47 9.46
CA ALA A 76 37.45 -9.28 10.25
C ALA A 76 36.26 -8.30 10.18
N PHE A 77 35.54 -8.15 11.30
CA PHE A 77 34.45 -7.20 11.44
C PHE A 77 34.96 -5.88 12.03
N ASN A 78 35.38 -4.95 11.17
CA ASN A 78 35.82 -3.62 11.57
C ASN A 78 34.61 -2.72 11.88
N ILE A 79 34.52 -2.21 13.11
CA ILE A 79 33.49 -1.24 13.52
C ILE A 79 34.09 0.17 13.43
N GLU A 80 33.72 0.91 12.39
CA GLU A 80 34.07 2.32 12.24
C GLU A 80 32.93 3.19 12.82
N ILE A 81 33.19 3.90 13.92
CA ILE A 81 32.21 4.77 14.59
C ILE A 81 32.46 6.22 14.18
N ASP A 82 31.57 6.75 13.35
CA ASP A 82 31.54 8.19 13.05
C ASP A 82 30.98 8.96 14.25
N ALA A 83 31.85 9.66 14.97
CA ALA A 83 31.51 10.43 16.16
C ALA A 83 30.55 11.59 15.87
N MET A 84 30.62 12.22 14.68
CA MET A 84 29.73 13.32 14.31
C MET A 84 28.34 12.80 13.97
N SER A 85 28.26 11.74 13.16
CA SER A 85 27.01 11.03 12.87
C SER A 85 26.34 10.51 14.15
N THR A 86 27.13 10.04 15.12
CA THR A 86 26.63 9.53 16.40
C THR A 86 26.12 10.66 17.30
N ALA A 87 26.87 11.77 17.42
CA ALA A 87 26.44 12.95 18.17
C ALA A 87 25.15 13.57 17.59
N LEU A 88 25.08 13.70 16.25
CA LEU A 88 23.89 14.17 15.54
C LEU A 88 22.67 13.27 15.79
N PHE A 89 22.86 11.94 15.80
CA PHE A 89 21.79 11.00 16.13
C PHE A 89 21.32 11.12 17.58
N LEU A 90 22.23 11.24 18.55
CA LEU A 90 21.88 11.42 19.97
C LEU A 90 21.13 12.74 20.20
N LEU A 91 21.54 13.84 19.56
CA LEU A 91 20.82 15.12 19.60
C LEU A 91 19.43 15.01 18.92
N ALA A 92 19.32 14.25 17.84
CA ALA A 92 18.05 13.99 17.18
C ALA A 92 17.10 13.14 18.05
N LEU A 93 17.60 12.14 18.76
CA LEU A 93 16.84 11.38 19.76
C LEU A 93 16.38 12.29 20.91
N LEU A 94 17.28 13.09 21.49
CA LEU A 94 16.94 14.01 22.58
C LEU A 94 15.86 15.01 22.18
N THR A 95 15.97 15.65 21.02
CA THR A 95 14.98 16.65 20.55
C THR A 95 13.62 16.04 20.25
N ARG A 96 13.57 14.84 19.64
CA ARG A 96 12.32 14.22 19.18
C ARG A 96 11.64 13.40 20.28
N MET A 97 12.41 12.66 21.07
CA MET A 97 11.87 11.82 22.16
C MET A 97 11.57 12.59 23.45
N TRP A 98 11.94 13.88 23.54
CA TRP A 98 11.57 14.73 24.68
C TRP A 98 10.05 14.77 24.88
N ARG A 99 9.61 14.17 25.99
CA ARG A 99 8.21 14.13 26.44
C ARG A 99 7.21 13.73 25.34
N LEU A 100 7.43 12.60 24.66
CA LEU A 100 6.52 12.09 23.61
C LEU A 100 5.05 11.98 24.06
N GLU A 101 4.80 11.66 25.34
CA GLU A 101 3.44 11.60 25.88
C GLU A 101 2.77 12.97 26.09
N GLN A 102 3.48 14.09 25.92
CA GLN A 102 2.91 15.43 26.08
C GLN A 102 2.62 16.09 24.71
N PRO A 103 1.35 16.47 24.43
CA PRO A 103 0.15 16.30 25.26
C PRO A 103 -0.42 14.87 25.18
N ARG A 104 -1.05 14.40 26.26
CA ARG A 104 -1.66 13.05 26.35
C ARG A 104 -3.08 13.02 25.76
N SER A 105 -3.20 13.59 24.57
CA SER A 105 -4.45 13.76 23.82
C SER A 105 -4.22 13.58 22.33
N ILE A 106 -5.28 13.23 21.61
CA ILE A 106 -5.28 12.96 20.18
C ILE A 106 -5.00 14.25 19.40
N VAL A 107 -4.06 14.17 18.45
CA VAL A 107 -3.63 15.25 17.56
C VAL A 107 -4.21 15.03 16.16
N PHE A 108 -4.19 16.06 15.31
CA PHE A 108 -4.46 15.98 13.88
C PHE A 108 -3.73 14.80 13.22
N ASP A 109 -4.41 14.10 12.31
CA ASP A 109 -4.03 12.83 11.65
C ASP A 109 -3.70 11.62 12.56
N GLU A 110 -3.15 11.82 13.76
CA GLU A 110 -2.98 10.79 14.80
C GLU A 110 -4.32 10.13 15.18
N LEU A 111 -5.44 10.85 15.05
CA LEU A 111 -6.81 10.31 15.08
C LEU A 111 -7.02 9.11 14.13
N HIS A 112 -6.54 9.21 12.89
CA HIS A 112 -6.79 8.22 11.85
C HIS A 112 -5.81 7.05 11.96
N TYR A 113 -4.51 7.34 12.10
CA TYR A 113 -3.50 6.28 12.26
C TYR A 113 -3.63 5.53 13.58
N GLY A 114 -4.13 6.17 14.64
CA GLY A 114 -4.51 5.53 15.90
C GLY A 114 -5.65 4.53 15.74
N LYS A 115 -6.73 4.89 15.02
CA LYS A 115 -7.80 3.93 14.64
C LYS A 115 -7.23 2.74 13.89
N PHE A 116 -6.41 2.97 12.87
CA PHE A 116 -5.81 1.88 12.10
C PHE A 116 -4.93 0.96 12.98
N ALA A 117 -4.21 1.50 13.97
CA ALA A 117 -3.46 0.70 14.94
C ALA A 117 -4.38 -0.18 15.82
N SER A 118 -5.49 0.37 16.36
CA SER A 118 -6.49 -0.41 17.10
C SER A 118 -7.11 -1.52 16.24
N LEU A 119 -7.43 -1.23 14.98
CA LEU A 119 -8.05 -2.18 14.06
C LEU A 119 -7.10 -3.34 13.71
N TYR A 120 -5.78 -3.10 13.63
CA TYR A 120 -4.79 -4.17 13.57
C TYR A 120 -4.78 -5.05 14.83
N MET A 121 -4.84 -4.47 16.04
CA MET A 121 -4.86 -5.27 17.28
C MET A 121 -6.10 -6.18 17.34
N LYS A 122 -7.24 -5.69 16.83
CA LYS A 122 -8.52 -6.40 16.80
C LYS A 122 -8.71 -7.36 15.61
N ASN A 123 -7.75 -7.43 14.68
CA ASN A 123 -7.84 -8.16 13.40
C ASN A 123 -8.98 -7.68 12.47
N ILE A 124 -9.41 -6.42 12.61
CA ILE A 124 -10.58 -5.85 11.89
C ILE A 124 -10.15 -5.17 10.59
N PHE A 125 -10.77 -5.59 9.48
CA PHE A 125 -10.53 -5.01 8.16
C PHE A 125 -10.91 -3.54 8.07
N PHE A 126 -10.04 -2.77 7.42
CA PHE A 126 -10.28 -1.38 7.08
C PHE A 126 -9.69 -1.06 5.71
N PHE A 127 -10.33 -0.13 5.01
CA PHE A 127 -9.81 0.49 3.79
C PHE A 127 -9.08 1.80 4.15
N ASP A 128 -7.98 2.07 3.46
CA ASP A 128 -7.33 3.39 3.43
C ASP A 128 -6.71 3.61 2.05
N SER A 129 -6.57 4.88 1.65
CA SER A 129 -5.95 5.30 0.39
C SER A 129 -4.43 5.09 0.32
N HIS A 130 -3.75 4.79 1.44
CA HIS A 130 -2.30 4.63 1.48
C HIS A 130 -1.88 3.19 1.85
N PRO A 131 -0.78 2.69 1.27
CA PRO A 131 -0.20 1.40 1.63
C PRO A 131 0.07 1.21 3.14
N PRO A 132 0.15 -0.05 3.62
CA PRO A 132 -0.02 -0.33 5.05
C PRO A 132 1.26 -0.30 5.89
N LEU A 133 2.48 -0.25 5.33
CA LEU A 133 3.72 -0.52 6.07
C LEU A 133 3.95 0.43 7.26
N GLY A 134 3.73 1.73 7.09
CA GLY A 134 3.88 2.70 8.19
C GLY A 134 2.92 2.40 9.34
N LYS A 135 1.67 2.02 9.00
CA LYS A 135 0.64 1.63 9.95
C LYS A 135 0.98 0.32 10.65
N GLN A 136 1.52 -0.66 9.91
CA GLN A 136 2.00 -1.93 10.45
C GLN A 136 3.18 -1.74 11.43
N LEU A 137 4.11 -0.83 11.13
CA LEU A 137 5.25 -0.52 12.03
C LEU A 137 4.79 0.13 13.34
N VAL A 138 3.84 1.07 13.28
CA VAL A 138 3.21 1.67 14.48
C VAL A 138 2.41 0.62 15.26
N ALA A 139 1.60 -0.19 14.57
CA ALA A 139 0.81 -1.26 15.19
C ALA A 139 1.71 -2.29 15.89
N LEU A 140 2.84 -2.68 15.27
CA LEU A 140 3.82 -3.58 15.86
C LEU A 140 4.43 -3.01 17.15
N ALA A 141 4.74 -1.72 17.20
CA ALA A 141 5.22 -1.08 18.43
C ALA A 141 4.13 -0.98 19.52
N GLY A 142 2.87 -0.77 19.14
CA GLY A 142 1.73 -0.87 20.05
C GLY A 142 1.59 -2.28 20.64
N TYR A 143 1.61 -3.31 19.79
CA TYR A 143 1.53 -4.72 20.18
C TYR A 143 2.66 -5.12 21.14
N LEU A 144 3.91 -4.77 20.82
CA LEU A 144 5.07 -5.02 21.68
C LEU A 144 5.02 -4.26 23.02
N ALA A 145 4.20 -3.21 23.12
CA ALA A 145 3.94 -2.46 24.35
C ALA A 145 2.62 -2.85 25.04
N GLY A 146 1.96 -3.93 24.61
CA GLY A 146 0.74 -4.45 25.24
C GLY A 146 -0.55 -3.70 24.89
N PHE A 147 -0.61 -3.03 23.74
CA PHE A 147 -1.83 -2.35 23.29
C PHE A 147 -2.94 -3.35 22.92
N ASP A 148 -4.14 -3.14 23.48
CA ASP A 148 -5.33 -3.96 23.25
C ASP A 148 -6.15 -3.54 22.00
N GLY A 149 -6.06 -2.27 21.60
CA GLY A 149 -6.93 -1.68 20.58
C GLY A 149 -8.37 -1.40 21.04
N GLU A 150 -8.65 -1.48 22.35
CA GLU A 150 -10.00 -1.25 22.90
C GLU A 150 -10.35 0.23 23.08
N THR A 151 -9.37 1.13 23.00
CA THR A 151 -9.62 2.58 23.08
C THR A 151 -10.17 3.14 21.76
N GLU A 152 -11.30 3.84 21.84
CA GLU A 152 -11.89 4.61 20.74
C GLU A 152 -11.20 5.98 20.55
N PHE A 153 -11.32 6.54 19.34
CA PHE A 153 -10.54 7.70 18.87
C PHE A 153 -11.49 8.74 18.26
N ASP A 154 -12.31 9.40 19.07
CA ASP A 154 -13.49 10.09 18.53
C ASP A 154 -13.18 11.45 17.92
N ARG A 155 -12.35 12.24 18.61
CA ARG A 155 -12.10 13.65 18.28
C ARG A 155 -10.67 14.09 18.60
N ILE A 156 -10.14 14.97 17.76
CA ILE A 156 -8.92 15.74 18.04
C ILE A 156 -9.13 16.53 19.34
N GLY A 157 -8.11 16.57 20.20
CA GLY A 157 -8.20 17.15 21.54
C GLY A 157 -8.78 16.23 22.63
N GLY A 158 -9.36 15.07 22.26
CA GLY A 158 -9.76 14.04 23.22
C GLY A 158 -8.56 13.46 23.98
N SER A 159 -8.71 13.21 25.29
CA SER A 159 -7.67 12.62 26.14
C SER A 159 -7.53 11.12 25.90
N TYR A 160 -6.30 10.62 25.85
CA TYR A 160 -6.05 9.18 25.74
C TYR A 160 -6.37 8.45 27.05
N SER A 161 -7.03 7.28 26.95
CA SER A 161 -7.14 6.32 28.05
C SER A 161 -5.77 6.02 28.68
N PRO A 162 -5.67 5.80 30.01
CA PRO A 162 -4.45 5.34 30.65
C PRO A 162 -3.87 4.05 30.05
N SER A 163 -4.72 3.16 29.49
CA SER A 163 -4.28 1.88 28.90
C SER A 163 -3.48 2.02 27.61
N VAL A 164 -3.57 3.15 26.90
CA VAL A 164 -2.86 3.33 25.63
C VAL A 164 -1.35 3.56 25.88
N PRO A 165 -0.44 2.73 25.31
CA PRO A 165 1.00 2.92 25.43
C PRO A 165 1.47 4.02 24.46
N LEU A 166 1.04 5.26 24.72
CA LEU A 166 1.22 6.41 23.83
C LEU A 166 2.68 6.68 23.49
N TRP A 167 3.60 6.47 24.44
CA TRP A 167 5.03 6.54 24.19
C TRP A 167 5.48 5.59 23.06
N ALA A 168 5.01 4.35 23.04
CA ALA A 168 5.43 3.35 22.04
C ALA A 168 4.86 3.64 20.64
N LEU A 169 3.61 4.11 20.57
CA LEU A 169 2.98 4.52 19.31
C LEU A 169 3.70 5.73 18.68
N ARG A 170 4.11 6.71 19.50
CA ARG A 170 4.85 7.91 19.06
C ARG A 170 6.37 7.66 18.91
N PHE A 171 6.91 6.62 19.54
CA PHE A 171 8.33 6.24 19.45
C PHE A 171 8.76 5.89 18.03
N VAL A 172 7.93 5.19 17.24
CA VAL A 172 8.31 4.77 15.87
C VAL A 172 8.53 5.99 14.95
N PRO A 173 7.57 6.93 14.79
CA PRO A 173 7.81 8.16 14.02
C PRO A 173 8.98 8.99 14.58
N ALA A 174 9.17 9.02 15.90
CA ALA A 174 10.27 9.74 16.53
C ALA A 174 11.62 9.13 16.19
N LEU A 175 11.75 7.79 16.22
CA LEU A 175 12.96 7.06 15.86
C LEU A 175 13.32 7.25 14.38
N PHE A 176 12.37 7.08 13.46
CA PHE A 176 12.62 7.31 12.03
C PHE A 176 12.94 8.79 11.75
N GLY A 177 12.26 9.72 12.41
CA GLY A 177 12.57 11.15 12.36
C GLY A 177 13.95 11.50 12.94
N SER A 178 14.44 10.75 13.93
CA SER A 178 15.79 10.90 14.48
C SER A 178 16.86 10.30 13.57
N LEU A 179 16.58 9.17 12.92
CA LEU A 179 17.47 8.54 11.92
C LEU A 179 17.62 9.40 10.65
N LEU A 180 16.61 10.18 10.28
CA LEU A 180 16.67 11.10 9.14
C LEU A 180 17.82 12.14 9.26
N VAL A 181 18.19 12.55 10.47
CA VAL A 181 19.26 13.54 10.73
C VAL A 181 20.66 13.03 10.30
N PRO A 182 21.21 11.92 10.85
CA PRO A 182 22.47 11.36 10.38
C PRO A 182 22.40 10.83 8.94
N VAL A 183 21.25 10.39 8.45
CA VAL A 183 21.09 10.01 7.04
C VAL A 183 21.26 11.24 6.12
N THR A 184 20.80 12.42 6.53
CA THR A 184 21.03 13.69 5.81
C THR A 184 22.51 14.07 5.78
N TYR A 185 23.23 13.90 6.91
CA TYR A 185 24.68 14.06 6.98
C TYR A 185 25.41 13.13 6.00
N HIS A 186 25.09 11.83 6.00
CA HIS A 186 25.68 10.85 5.09
C HIS A 186 25.29 11.07 3.63
N LEU A 187 24.11 11.63 3.34
CA LEU A 187 23.71 12.07 1.99
C LEU A 187 24.60 13.20 1.48
N ALA A 188 24.86 14.22 2.30
CA ALA A 188 25.75 15.33 1.97
C ALA A 188 27.19 14.86 1.69
N LEU A 189 27.76 13.98 2.54
CA LEU A 189 29.05 13.34 2.27
C LEU A 189 29.02 12.45 1.00
N SER A 190 27.87 11.84 0.69
CA SER A 190 27.68 11.03 -0.52
C SER A 190 27.55 11.86 -1.80
N LEU A 191 27.14 13.13 -1.69
CA LEU A 191 27.25 14.17 -2.72
C LEU A 191 28.69 14.69 -2.89
N GLY A 192 29.61 14.34 -1.98
CA GLY A 192 30.99 14.82 -1.98
C GLY A 192 31.17 16.21 -1.36
N LEU A 193 30.19 16.66 -0.56
CA LEU A 193 30.28 17.88 0.22
C LEU A 193 31.28 17.73 1.39
N ALA A 194 31.84 18.85 1.85
CA ALA A 194 32.75 18.90 2.98
C ALA A 194 32.05 18.51 4.29
N GLN A 195 32.81 18.06 5.28
CA GLN A 195 32.25 17.54 6.54
C GLN A 195 31.47 18.61 7.31
N LEU A 196 31.94 19.87 7.30
CA LEU A 196 31.25 20.98 7.95
C LEU A 196 29.89 21.29 7.28
N SER A 197 29.86 21.30 5.95
CA SER A 197 28.64 21.43 5.15
C SER A 197 27.65 20.29 5.44
N ALA A 198 28.16 19.05 5.53
CA ALA A 198 27.35 17.90 5.89
C ALA A 198 26.76 18.00 7.31
N VAL A 199 27.53 18.50 8.28
CA VAL A 199 27.02 18.82 9.62
C VAL A 199 25.93 19.90 9.53
N LEU A 200 26.15 20.99 8.76
CA LEU A 200 25.15 22.04 8.57
C LEU A 200 23.84 21.50 8.00
N ALA A 201 23.88 20.63 6.99
CA ALA A 201 22.68 19.99 6.42
C ALA A 201 21.87 19.22 7.47
N ALA A 202 22.56 18.45 8.32
CA ALA A 202 21.92 17.69 9.40
C ALA A 202 21.44 18.59 10.55
N VAL A 203 22.16 19.66 10.89
CA VAL A 203 21.76 20.67 11.89
C VAL A 203 20.49 21.42 11.45
N LEU A 204 20.38 21.75 10.16
CA LEU A 204 19.17 22.36 9.59
C LEU A 204 17.96 21.41 9.69
N VAL A 205 18.12 20.11 9.41
CA VAL A 205 17.05 19.09 9.57
C VAL A 205 16.77 18.76 11.05
N LEU A 206 17.76 18.89 11.93
CA LEU A 206 17.62 18.69 13.38
C LEU A 206 16.70 19.75 14.00
N PHE A 207 16.90 21.02 13.63
CA PHE A 207 16.18 22.20 14.13
C PHE A 207 15.10 22.75 13.16
N GLU A 208 14.64 21.93 12.22
CA GLU A 208 13.49 22.25 11.36
C GLU A 208 12.18 21.90 12.09
N ASN A 209 11.47 22.94 12.54
CA ASN A 209 10.26 22.83 13.36
C ASN A 209 9.16 21.94 12.74
N SER A 210 9.00 21.99 11.41
CA SER A 210 7.98 21.19 10.73
C SER A 210 8.28 19.69 10.79
N LEU A 211 9.53 19.31 10.52
CA LEU A 211 10.02 17.92 10.60
C LEU A 211 10.03 17.42 12.05
N LEU A 212 10.39 18.28 13.01
CA LEU A 212 10.31 17.99 14.43
C LEU A 212 8.87 17.65 14.84
N THR A 213 7.90 18.54 14.53
CA THR A 213 6.48 18.34 14.84
C THR A 213 5.92 17.07 14.21
N GLN A 214 6.19 16.79 12.93
CA GLN A 214 5.77 15.54 12.28
C GLN A 214 6.28 14.29 13.00
N SER A 215 7.56 14.27 13.37
CA SER A 215 8.17 13.08 13.98
C SER A 215 7.72 12.79 15.42
N ARG A 216 7.00 13.69 16.10
CA ARG A 216 6.61 13.51 17.51
C ARG A 216 5.23 12.90 17.75
N PHE A 217 4.43 12.74 16.70
CA PHE A 217 3.06 12.18 16.78
C PHE A 217 2.95 10.90 15.96
N VAL A 218 1.79 10.21 16.04
CA VAL A 218 1.55 8.94 15.34
C VAL A 218 1.29 9.21 13.85
N LEU A 219 2.32 9.62 13.13
CA LEU A 219 2.28 10.11 11.75
C LEU A 219 3.29 9.35 10.87
N MET A 220 3.02 9.29 9.57
CA MET A 220 3.73 8.38 8.64
C MET A 220 4.86 9.07 7.87
N GLU A 221 4.84 10.41 7.86
CA GLU A 221 5.69 11.34 7.14
C GLU A 221 7.17 11.15 7.49
N ALA A 222 7.49 10.98 8.78
CA ALA A 222 8.87 10.75 9.25
C ALA A 222 9.42 9.40 8.78
N ILE A 223 8.58 8.36 8.74
CA ILE A 223 8.94 7.01 8.26
C ILE A 223 9.16 7.05 6.75
N LEU A 224 8.25 7.68 6.01
CA LEU A 224 8.32 7.91 4.56
C LEU A 224 9.63 8.62 4.16
N MET A 225 9.92 9.77 4.77
CA MET A 225 11.12 10.55 4.47
C MET A 225 12.41 9.81 4.84
N CYS A 226 12.44 9.10 5.97
CA CYS A 226 13.62 8.32 6.37
C CYS A 226 13.89 7.16 5.40
N PHE A 227 12.89 6.40 4.97
CA PHE A 227 13.07 5.35 3.96
C PHE A 227 13.49 5.93 2.60
N SER A 228 12.90 7.04 2.15
CA SER A 228 13.33 7.73 0.93
C SER A 228 14.80 8.16 0.99
N ALA A 229 15.22 8.78 2.10
CA ALA A 229 16.58 9.27 2.30
C ALA A 229 17.60 8.12 2.40
N LEU A 230 17.26 7.02 3.09
CA LEU A 230 18.07 5.80 3.14
C LEU A 230 18.22 5.13 1.76
N GLY A 231 17.14 5.07 0.99
CA GLY A 231 17.13 4.56 -0.38
C GLY A 231 18.03 5.35 -1.31
N LEU A 232 17.95 6.69 -1.25
CA LEU A 232 18.83 7.59 -2.00
C LEU A 232 20.30 7.52 -1.53
N LEU A 233 20.55 7.37 -0.22
CA LEU A 233 21.89 7.20 0.33
C LEU A 233 22.54 5.91 -0.17
N ALA A 234 21.80 4.80 -0.14
CA ALA A 234 22.25 3.54 -0.71
C ALA A 234 22.50 3.65 -2.23
N LEU A 235 21.69 4.42 -2.97
CA LEU A 235 21.92 4.69 -4.39
C LEU A 235 23.23 5.46 -4.63
N LEU A 236 23.51 6.51 -3.86
CA LEU A 236 24.77 7.26 -3.99
C LEU A 236 25.98 6.40 -3.60
N LYS A 237 25.85 5.52 -2.59
CA LYS A 237 26.89 4.53 -2.24
C LYS A 237 27.08 3.46 -3.32
N PHE A 238 26.00 3.02 -3.98
CA PHE A 238 26.01 2.12 -5.15
C PHE A 238 26.82 2.71 -6.32
N ARG A 239 26.61 4.00 -6.64
CA ARG A 239 27.33 4.70 -7.73
C ARG A 239 28.85 4.73 -7.54
N ARG A 240 29.32 4.60 -6.29
CA ARG A 240 30.76 4.54 -5.95
C ARG A 240 31.35 3.11 -6.02
N GLN A 241 30.55 2.06 -6.28
CA GLN A 241 31.01 0.67 -6.31
C GLN A 241 31.49 0.21 -7.69
N ARG A 242 32.49 -0.68 -7.70
CA ARG A 242 32.92 -1.38 -8.93
C ARG A 242 31.81 -2.31 -9.42
N SER A 243 31.45 -2.20 -10.70
CA SER A 243 30.42 -2.99 -11.39
C SER A 243 30.40 -4.47 -11.02
N PHE A 244 29.20 -5.01 -10.74
CA PHE A 244 28.92 -6.43 -10.48
C PHE A 244 29.65 -7.08 -9.28
N THR A 245 30.36 -6.32 -8.44
CA THR A 245 30.87 -6.81 -7.15
C THR A 245 29.75 -7.09 -6.15
N PHE A 246 30.01 -7.88 -5.11
CA PHE A 246 29.04 -8.10 -4.02
C PHE A 246 28.53 -6.78 -3.42
N SER A 247 29.43 -5.82 -3.18
CA SER A 247 29.07 -4.47 -2.70
C SER A 247 28.15 -3.73 -3.67
N TRP A 248 28.39 -3.83 -4.99
CA TRP A 248 27.53 -3.24 -6.02
C TRP A 248 26.10 -3.82 -5.97
N TRP A 249 25.96 -5.15 -5.85
CA TRP A 249 24.65 -5.79 -5.69
C TRP A 249 23.99 -5.42 -4.35
N PHE A 250 24.74 -5.42 -3.25
CA PHE A 250 24.24 -5.07 -1.92
C PHE A 250 23.66 -3.66 -1.88
N TRP A 251 24.41 -2.63 -2.31
CA TRP A 251 23.94 -1.25 -2.29
C TRP A 251 22.80 -0.99 -3.30
N LEU A 252 22.78 -1.69 -4.44
CA LEU A 252 21.67 -1.61 -5.39
C LEU A 252 20.38 -2.18 -4.78
N ILE A 253 20.42 -3.41 -4.28
CA ILE A 253 19.26 -4.07 -3.68
C ILE A 253 18.79 -3.28 -2.45
N LEU A 254 19.69 -2.87 -1.57
CA LEU A 254 19.35 -2.08 -0.37
C LEU A 254 18.70 -0.73 -0.69
N SER A 255 19.15 -0.06 -1.77
CA SER A 255 18.50 1.15 -2.28
C SER A 255 17.06 0.88 -2.68
N VAL A 256 16.84 -0.16 -3.51
CA VAL A 256 15.51 -0.52 -4.02
C VAL A 256 14.59 -1.04 -2.92
N VAL A 257 15.12 -1.74 -1.91
CA VAL A 257 14.41 -2.13 -0.68
C VAL A 257 13.85 -0.89 0.01
N PHE A 258 14.69 0.08 0.39
CA PHE A 258 14.24 1.26 1.13
C PHE A 258 13.32 2.17 0.30
N LEU A 259 13.56 2.32 -1.01
CA LEU A 259 12.65 3.05 -1.90
C LEU A 259 11.27 2.37 -2.01
N THR A 260 11.23 1.04 -2.00
CA THR A 260 9.94 0.31 -1.97
C THR A 260 9.28 0.42 -0.60
N CYS A 261 10.04 0.39 0.50
CA CYS A 261 9.49 0.65 1.83
C CYS A 261 8.84 2.03 1.92
N SER A 262 9.45 3.07 1.31
CA SER A 262 8.84 4.40 1.18
C SER A 262 7.49 4.36 0.44
N LEU A 263 7.45 3.75 -0.75
CA LEU A 263 6.21 3.51 -1.50
C LEU A 263 5.14 2.75 -0.68
N CYS A 264 5.57 1.78 0.13
CA CYS A 264 4.71 1.00 1.01
C CYS A 264 4.24 1.74 2.28
N VAL A 265 4.77 2.93 2.59
CA VAL A 265 4.24 3.81 3.64
C VAL A 265 3.17 4.76 3.07
N LYS A 266 3.45 5.44 1.95
CA LYS A 266 2.48 6.24 1.17
C LYS A 266 2.87 6.24 -0.32
N TYR A 267 1.88 6.31 -1.21
CA TYR A 267 2.12 6.38 -2.66
C TYR A 267 3.01 7.55 -3.11
N ILE A 268 3.08 8.64 -2.33
CA ILE A 268 4.00 9.78 -2.55
C ILE A 268 5.48 9.31 -2.59
N GLY A 269 5.83 8.19 -1.95
CA GLY A 269 7.15 7.55 -2.05
C GLY A 269 7.55 7.13 -3.47
N ALA A 270 6.57 6.98 -4.39
CA ALA A 270 6.83 6.76 -5.81
C ALA A 270 7.73 7.85 -6.42
N PHE A 271 7.59 9.11 -5.99
CA PHE A 271 8.41 10.22 -6.51
C PHE A 271 9.89 10.07 -6.13
N SER A 272 10.20 9.49 -4.97
CA SER A 272 11.57 9.14 -4.59
C SER A 272 12.11 7.94 -5.40
N MET A 273 11.24 6.97 -5.74
CA MET A 273 11.61 5.88 -6.66
C MET A 273 11.84 6.39 -8.09
N PHE A 274 11.02 7.33 -8.60
CA PHE A 274 11.23 7.97 -9.90
C PHE A 274 12.52 8.79 -9.94
N LEU A 275 12.87 9.49 -8.86
CA LEU A 275 14.17 10.17 -8.74
C LEU A 275 15.34 9.19 -8.84
N ALA A 276 15.24 8.03 -8.17
CA ALA A 276 16.25 6.98 -8.27
C ALA A 276 16.36 6.39 -9.69
N VAL A 277 15.23 6.14 -10.36
CA VAL A 277 15.18 5.71 -11.77
C VAL A 277 15.83 6.75 -12.68
N TYR A 278 15.53 8.04 -12.48
CA TYR A 278 16.16 9.14 -13.23
C TYR A 278 17.68 9.16 -13.08
N ILE A 279 18.20 9.04 -11.85
CA ILE A 279 19.65 8.99 -11.59
C ILE A 279 20.28 7.78 -12.27
N MET A 280 19.66 6.59 -12.17
CA MET A 280 20.17 5.38 -12.82
C MET A 280 20.11 5.44 -14.35
N ALA A 281 19.07 6.06 -14.92
CA ALA A 281 18.94 6.29 -16.36
C ALA A 281 20.00 7.28 -16.86
N ARG A 282 20.28 8.35 -16.11
CA ARG A 282 21.37 9.31 -16.38
C ARG A 282 22.75 8.66 -16.29
N ASP A 283 23.00 7.82 -15.29
CA ASP A 283 24.24 7.06 -15.20
C ASP A 283 24.39 6.06 -16.35
N PHE A 284 23.29 5.42 -16.77
CA PHE A 284 23.27 4.55 -17.94
C PHE A 284 23.56 5.32 -19.23
N TRP A 285 22.96 6.50 -19.41
CA TRP A 285 23.25 7.41 -20.52
C TRP A 285 24.73 7.83 -20.58
N LYS A 286 25.34 8.15 -19.42
CA LYS A 286 26.79 8.40 -19.33
C LYS A 286 27.64 7.17 -19.68
N MET A 287 27.17 5.94 -19.43
CA MET A 287 27.87 4.73 -19.85
C MET A 287 27.73 4.43 -21.35
N LEU A 288 26.59 4.74 -21.98
CA LEU A 288 26.40 4.59 -23.44
C LEU A 288 27.39 5.44 -24.25
N GLY A 289 27.75 6.62 -23.76
CA GLY A 289 28.75 7.49 -24.39
C GLY A 289 30.21 7.06 -24.18
N ASN A 290 30.48 5.97 -23.45
CA ASN A 290 31.83 5.55 -23.09
C ASN A 290 32.30 4.31 -23.88
N SER A 291 33.07 4.55 -24.93
CA SER A 291 33.63 3.52 -25.82
C SER A 291 34.58 2.51 -25.17
N SER A 292 34.97 2.68 -23.91
CA SER A 292 35.71 1.66 -23.15
C SER A 292 34.83 0.53 -22.58
N ILE A 293 33.50 0.63 -22.72
CA ILE A 293 32.54 -0.36 -22.21
C ILE A 293 31.96 -1.15 -23.39
N SER A 294 32.14 -2.48 -23.39
CA SER A 294 31.59 -3.36 -24.41
C SER A 294 30.06 -3.50 -24.32
N ASP A 295 29.40 -3.67 -25.47
CA ASP A 295 27.94 -3.79 -25.58
C ASP A 295 27.34 -4.88 -24.67
N ALA A 296 28.00 -6.04 -24.58
CA ALA A 296 27.59 -7.12 -23.69
C ALA A 296 27.58 -6.69 -22.20
N LYS A 297 28.51 -5.82 -21.79
CA LYS A 297 28.58 -5.24 -20.45
C LYS A 297 27.54 -4.13 -20.26
N LEU A 298 27.19 -3.37 -21.29
CA LEU A 298 26.07 -2.42 -21.28
C LEU A 298 24.74 -3.16 -21.11
N TRP A 299 24.50 -4.24 -21.88
CA TRP A 299 23.33 -5.10 -21.75
C TRP A 299 23.23 -5.75 -20.36
N ALA A 300 24.32 -6.32 -19.84
CA ALA A 300 24.36 -6.83 -18.46
C ALA A 300 24.05 -5.72 -17.44
N HIS A 301 24.51 -4.49 -17.67
CA HIS A 301 24.23 -3.34 -16.80
C HIS A 301 22.79 -2.82 -16.88
N PHE A 302 22.12 -2.99 -18.02
CA PHE A 302 20.70 -2.71 -18.20
C PHE A 302 19.86 -3.79 -17.51
N ILE A 303 20.06 -5.06 -17.89
CA ILE A 303 19.31 -6.22 -17.38
C ILE A 303 19.42 -6.33 -15.86
N ALA A 304 20.62 -6.18 -15.28
CA ALA A 304 20.80 -6.25 -13.83
C ALA A 304 20.04 -5.14 -13.07
N ARG A 305 20.04 -3.90 -13.58
CA ARG A 305 19.29 -2.80 -12.96
C ARG A 305 17.79 -2.99 -13.12
N ALA A 306 17.32 -3.34 -14.31
CA ALA A 306 15.91 -3.59 -14.60
C ALA A 306 15.36 -4.74 -13.73
N ALA A 307 16.07 -5.87 -13.66
CA ALA A 307 15.67 -7.02 -12.86
C ALA A 307 15.53 -6.68 -11.37
N VAL A 308 16.50 -5.95 -10.77
CA VAL A 308 16.37 -5.52 -9.37
C VAL A 308 15.23 -4.52 -9.20
N MET A 309 15.09 -3.55 -10.11
CA MET A 309 14.01 -2.54 -10.10
C MET A 309 12.60 -3.09 -10.35
N THR A 310 12.46 -4.33 -10.81
CA THR A 310 11.14 -4.99 -10.97
C THR A 310 10.91 -6.05 -9.90
N VAL A 311 11.86 -6.96 -9.67
CA VAL A 311 11.67 -8.12 -8.78
C VAL A 311 11.66 -7.70 -7.30
N VAL A 312 12.55 -6.81 -6.87
CA VAL A 312 12.62 -6.39 -5.46
C VAL A 312 11.40 -5.58 -5.04
N PRO A 313 10.91 -4.58 -5.82
CA PRO A 313 9.70 -3.86 -5.46
C PRO A 313 8.47 -4.75 -5.45
N LEU A 314 8.31 -5.63 -6.45
CA LEU A 314 7.17 -6.55 -6.52
C LEU A 314 7.11 -7.49 -5.30
N GLY A 315 8.25 -8.08 -4.93
CA GLY A 315 8.33 -8.98 -3.77
C GLY A 315 7.99 -8.29 -2.44
N ILE A 316 8.54 -7.10 -2.20
CA ILE A 316 8.28 -6.33 -0.96
C ILE A 316 6.84 -5.84 -0.93
N TYR A 317 6.34 -5.28 -2.03
CA TYR A 317 4.99 -4.72 -2.10
C TYR A 317 3.92 -5.81 -1.89
N LEU A 318 4.04 -6.95 -2.57
CA LEU A 318 3.14 -8.09 -2.35
C LEU A 318 3.29 -8.65 -0.93
N GLY A 319 4.50 -8.74 -0.37
CA GLY A 319 4.71 -9.21 1.00
C GLY A 319 4.05 -8.33 2.07
N VAL A 320 4.14 -7.00 1.91
CA VAL A 320 3.52 -6.01 2.81
C VAL A 320 1.98 -6.11 2.79
N PHE A 321 1.38 -6.28 1.61
CA PHE A 321 -0.07 -6.45 1.49
C PHE A 321 -0.55 -7.87 1.84
N TYR A 322 0.27 -8.90 1.64
CA TYR A 322 0.01 -10.25 2.13
C TYR A 322 -0.07 -10.28 3.66
N LEU A 323 0.84 -9.58 4.34
CA LEU A 323 0.77 -9.40 5.79
C LEU A 323 -0.51 -8.64 6.21
N HIS A 324 -0.87 -7.57 5.50
CA HIS A 324 -2.09 -6.79 5.77
C HIS A 324 -3.36 -7.64 5.63
N LEU A 325 -3.55 -8.32 4.49
CA LEU A 325 -4.77 -9.09 4.21
C LEU A 325 -4.90 -10.39 5.02
N ASN A 326 -3.79 -10.93 5.55
CA ASN A 326 -3.83 -12.10 6.45
C ASN A 326 -4.00 -11.72 7.93
N LEU A 327 -3.57 -10.53 8.35
CA LEU A 327 -3.80 -10.05 9.72
C LEU A 327 -5.24 -9.54 9.94
N LEU A 328 -5.89 -9.04 8.88
CA LEU A 328 -7.21 -8.42 8.97
C LEU A 328 -8.32 -9.39 8.49
N THR A 329 -8.63 -10.38 9.33
CA THR A 329 -9.61 -11.43 9.02
C THR A 329 -11.07 -10.99 9.22
N ARG A 330 -11.35 -10.04 10.12
CA ARG A 330 -12.71 -9.69 10.56
C ARG A 330 -13.33 -8.56 9.76
N ALA A 331 -14.66 -8.55 9.65
CA ALA A 331 -15.42 -7.44 9.09
C ALA A 331 -15.28 -6.16 9.93
N GLY A 332 -15.38 -4.99 9.31
CA GLY A 332 -15.05 -3.71 9.91
C GLY A 332 -15.64 -2.50 9.18
N PRO A 333 -15.43 -1.27 9.68
CA PRO A 333 -16.24 -0.08 9.34
C PRO A 333 -16.13 0.41 7.89
N HIS A 334 -15.28 -0.20 7.07
CA HIS A 334 -15.05 0.14 5.66
C HIS A 334 -15.15 -1.10 4.75
N ASP A 335 -15.70 -2.21 5.25
CA ASP A 335 -15.96 -3.41 4.43
C ASP A 335 -17.02 -3.14 3.35
N ASN A 336 -17.96 -2.23 3.60
CA ASN A 336 -18.96 -1.73 2.66
C ASN A 336 -18.39 -1.22 1.33
N ILE A 337 -17.16 -0.71 1.31
CA ILE A 337 -16.45 -0.27 0.10
C ILE A 337 -16.03 -1.49 -0.77
N MET A 338 -15.83 -2.66 -0.15
CA MET A 338 -15.45 -3.91 -0.82
C MET A 338 -16.68 -4.64 -1.41
N THR A 339 -16.47 -5.57 -2.35
CA THR A 339 -17.55 -6.37 -2.96
C THR A 339 -18.21 -7.31 -1.94
N SER A 340 -19.41 -7.79 -2.24
CA SER A 340 -20.07 -8.83 -1.41
C SER A 340 -19.20 -10.08 -1.26
N ALA A 341 -18.47 -10.49 -2.30
CA ALA A 341 -17.55 -11.62 -2.25
C ALA A 341 -16.38 -11.37 -1.30
N PHE A 342 -15.80 -10.16 -1.31
CA PHE A 342 -14.76 -9.78 -0.37
C PHE A 342 -15.29 -9.73 1.07
N GLN A 343 -16.43 -9.07 1.30
CA GLN A 343 -17.06 -8.99 2.62
C GLN A 343 -17.44 -10.37 3.18
N ALA A 344 -17.95 -11.28 2.34
CA ALA A 344 -18.27 -12.66 2.73
C ALA A 344 -17.03 -13.53 3.04
N SER A 345 -15.83 -13.07 2.63
CA SER A 345 -14.53 -13.72 2.89
C SER A 345 -13.81 -13.18 4.14
N LEU A 346 -14.53 -12.43 4.98
CA LEU A 346 -14.12 -11.98 6.31
C LEU A 346 -14.85 -12.78 7.40
N GLU A 347 -14.55 -12.47 8.66
CA GLU A 347 -15.19 -13.02 9.85
C GLU A 347 -16.15 -11.99 10.47
N GLY A 348 -17.45 -12.32 10.54
CA GLY A 348 -18.50 -11.37 10.92
C GLY A 348 -19.02 -10.54 9.73
N GLY A 349 -19.80 -9.50 10.00
CA GLY A 349 -20.38 -8.63 8.97
C GLY A 349 -21.25 -9.40 7.97
N LEU A 350 -21.08 -9.14 6.67
CA LEU A 350 -21.81 -9.88 5.62
C LEU A 350 -21.55 -11.39 5.68
N ALA A 351 -20.34 -11.80 6.07
CA ALA A 351 -20.00 -13.21 6.21
C ALA A 351 -20.77 -13.90 7.35
N SER A 352 -21.36 -13.18 8.31
CA SER A 352 -22.31 -13.79 9.28
C SER A 352 -23.75 -13.86 8.77
N ILE A 353 -24.04 -13.30 7.59
CA ILE A 353 -25.41 -13.17 7.04
C ILE A 353 -25.64 -14.11 5.85
N THR A 354 -24.65 -14.28 4.98
CA THR A 354 -24.82 -14.98 3.68
C THR A 354 -24.44 -16.47 3.67
N ARG A 355 -23.78 -16.97 4.71
CA ARG A 355 -23.34 -18.38 4.75
C ARG A 355 -24.55 -19.32 4.84
N GLY A 356 -24.53 -20.42 4.09
CA GLY A 356 -25.62 -21.40 4.09
C GLY A 356 -26.89 -20.97 3.35
N GLN A 357 -26.91 -19.81 2.68
CA GLN A 357 -27.97 -19.48 1.74
C GLN A 357 -27.94 -20.41 0.51
N PRO A 358 -29.06 -20.64 -0.19
CA PRO A 358 -29.06 -21.54 -1.34
C PRO A 358 -28.20 -20.96 -2.47
N LEU A 359 -27.34 -21.76 -3.09
CA LEU A 359 -26.38 -21.25 -4.08
C LEU A 359 -27.04 -20.79 -5.38
N SER A 360 -28.07 -21.50 -5.86
CA SER A 360 -28.76 -21.22 -7.13
C SER A 360 -30.07 -20.46 -6.90
N VAL A 361 -30.26 -19.37 -7.63
CA VAL A 361 -31.50 -18.59 -7.68
C VAL A 361 -32.54 -19.36 -8.50
N VAL A 362 -33.76 -19.47 -7.96
CA VAL A 362 -34.88 -20.24 -8.53
C VAL A 362 -36.13 -19.38 -8.58
N HIS A 363 -37.15 -19.80 -9.31
CA HIS A 363 -38.45 -19.16 -9.22
C HIS A 363 -39.08 -19.41 -7.82
N GLY A 364 -39.45 -18.34 -7.13
CA GLY A 364 -39.82 -18.31 -5.71
C GLY A 364 -38.70 -17.85 -4.77
N SER A 365 -37.49 -17.58 -5.28
CA SER A 365 -36.39 -17.00 -4.51
C SER A 365 -36.68 -15.57 -4.02
N GLN A 366 -36.54 -15.34 -2.72
CA GLN A 366 -36.38 -14.03 -2.10
C GLN A 366 -34.89 -13.64 -2.14
N ILE A 367 -34.55 -12.52 -2.76
CA ILE A 367 -33.17 -12.04 -2.96
C ILE A 367 -33.03 -10.57 -2.57
N THR A 368 -31.84 -10.15 -2.14
CA THR A 368 -31.44 -8.73 -2.16
C THR A 368 -30.50 -8.48 -3.33
N LEU A 369 -30.83 -7.50 -4.17
CA LEU A 369 -30.03 -7.10 -5.34
C LEU A 369 -29.15 -5.92 -4.96
N ARG A 370 -27.83 -6.08 -5.06
CA ARG A 370 -26.84 -5.03 -4.78
C ARG A 370 -26.16 -4.59 -6.07
N HIS A 371 -25.81 -3.31 -6.14
CA HIS A 371 -25.01 -2.77 -7.23
C HIS A 371 -23.53 -3.18 -7.06
N THR A 372 -22.93 -3.75 -8.10
CA THR A 372 -21.63 -4.45 -7.99
C THR A 372 -20.41 -3.53 -8.01
N HIS A 373 -20.49 -2.41 -8.75
CA HIS A 373 -19.37 -1.50 -8.97
C HIS A 373 -19.58 -0.13 -8.29
N GLY A 374 -18.51 0.58 -7.97
CA GLY A 374 -18.60 1.89 -7.32
C GLY A 374 -19.21 1.83 -5.91
N ARG A 375 -20.23 2.66 -5.64
CA ARG A 375 -20.83 2.84 -4.32
C ARG A 375 -21.79 1.69 -3.99
N ALA A 376 -21.64 1.09 -2.80
CA ALA A 376 -22.54 0.05 -2.33
C ALA A 376 -23.95 0.60 -2.10
N CYS A 377 -24.92 0.04 -2.81
CA CYS A 377 -26.33 0.28 -2.60
C CYS A 377 -27.16 -0.95 -3.03
N TRP A 378 -28.33 -1.11 -2.44
CA TRP A 378 -29.27 -2.19 -2.74
C TRP A 378 -30.50 -1.63 -3.46
N LEU A 379 -31.03 -2.38 -4.42
CA LEU A 379 -32.29 -2.07 -5.10
C LEU A 379 -33.42 -2.07 -4.06
N HIS A 380 -34.07 -0.92 -3.90
CA HIS A 380 -34.96 -0.62 -2.78
C HIS A 380 -36.27 -0.05 -3.30
N SER A 381 -37.38 -0.32 -2.59
CA SER A 381 -38.67 0.30 -2.90
C SER A 381 -39.52 0.43 -1.64
N HIS A 382 -40.14 1.59 -1.44
CA HIS A 382 -40.93 1.89 -0.24
C HIS A 382 -42.30 2.46 -0.64
N PRO A 383 -43.33 2.50 0.23
CA PRO A 383 -44.71 2.83 -0.16
C PRO A 383 -44.97 4.22 -0.78
N HIS A 384 -44.01 5.15 -0.69
CA HIS A 384 -44.10 6.47 -1.33
C HIS A 384 -44.04 6.38 -2.86
N VAL A 385 -44.67 7.35 -3.51
CA VAL A 385 -44.80 7.45 -4.98
C VAL A 385 -43.99 8.62 -5.54
N TYR A 386 -43.65 8.60 -6.82
CA TYR A 386 -43.04 9.75 -7.49
C TYR A 386 -44.00 10.95 -7.49
N PRO A 387 -43.52 12.20 -7.33
CA PRO A 387 -44.38 13.39 -7.39
C PRO A 387 -44.92 13.56 -8.81
N VAL A 388 -46.22 13.89 -8.95
CA VAL A 388 -46.92 13.96 -10.27
C VAL A 388 -46.19 14.81 -11.31
N LYS A 389 -45.45 15.83 -10.84
CA LYS A 389 -44.41 16.51 -11.62
C LYS A 389 -43.11 16.57 -10.82
N TYR A 390 -41.97 16.45 -11.50
CA TYR A 390 -40.66 16.72 -10.92
C TYR A 390 -40.44 18.25 -10.78
N PRO A 391 -39.39 18.70 -10.05
CA PRO A 391 -39.14 20.14 -9.82
C PRO A 391 -38.92 20.99 -11.09
N ASP A 392 -38.56 20.37 -12.22
CA ASP A 392 -38.40 21.04 -13.53
C ASP A 392 -39.70 21.14 -14.35
N GLY A 393 -40.82 20.65 -13.80
CA GLY A 393 -42.14 20.71 -14.42
C GLY A 393 -42.48 19.55 -15.37
N ARG A 394 -41.55 18.62 -15.65
CA ARG A 394 -41.87 17.36 -16.36
C ARG A 394 -42.82 16.50 -15.52
N GLY A 395 -43.71 15.77 -16.19
CA GLY A 395 -44.61 14.81 -15.53
C GLY A 395 -43.90 13.49 -15.20
N SER A 396 -44.30 12.85 -14.10
CA SER A 396 -43.89 11.49 -13.73
C SER A 396 -45.04 10.49 -13.94
N SER A 397 -44.78 9.22 -13.63
CA SER A 397 -45.80 8.15 -13.63
C SER A 397 -46.73 8.16 -12.42
N HIS A 398 -46.36 8.86 -11.35
CA HIS A 398 -46.97 8.77 -10.02
C HIS A 398 -47.04 7.33 -9.43
N GLN A 399 -46.17 6.43 -9.86
CA GLN A 399 -46.07 5.06 -9.34
C GLN A 399 -45.13 4.98 -8.12
N GLN A 400 -45.07 3.81 -7.45
CA GLN A 400 -44.22 3.59 -6.28
C GLN A 400 -42.74 3.77 -6.65
N GLN A 401 -41.99 4.48 -5.80
CA GLN A 401 -40.58 4.79 -6.05
C GLN A 401 -39.70 3.55 -6.03
N VAL A 402 -38.70 3.50 -6.92
CA VAL A 402 -37.61 2.52 -6.89
C VAL A 402 -36.28 3.27 -6.87
N THR A 403 -35.41 2.88 -5.96
CA THR A 403 -34.18 3.61 -5.63
C THR A 403 -33.03 2.64 -5.36
N CYS A 404 -31.83 3.17 -5.17
CA CYS A 404 -30.71 2.41 -4.61
C CYS A 404 -30.37 2.95 -3.22
N TYR A 405 -30.70 2.18 -2.18
CA TYR A 405 -30.51 2.59 -0.79
C TYR A 405 -29.12 2.17 -0.29
N SER A 406 -28.43 3.02 0.48
CA SER A 406 -27.05 2.79 0.93
C SER A 406 -26.91 1.91 2.18
N PHE A 407 -28.01 1.32 2.68
CA PHE A 407 -28.03 0.47 3.88
C PHE A 407 -28.92 -0.76 3.67
N LYS A 408 -28.79 -1.75 4.57
CA LYS A 408 -29.66 -2.94 4.59
C LYS A 408 -31.00 -2.62 5.24
N ASP A 409 -32.08 -3.02 4.57
CA ASP A 409 -33.46 -2.78 4.99
C ASP A 409 -34.34 -3.97 4.54
N VAL A 410 -35.48 -4.19 5.20
CA VAL A 410 -36.47 -5.20 4.78
C VAL A 410 -37.08 -4.85 3.40
N ASN A 411 -37.10 -3.55 3.06
CA ASN A 411 -37.50 -3.01 1.75
C ASN A 411 -36.45 -3.18 0.64
N ASN A 412 -35.36 -3.93 0.89
CA ASN A 412 -34.37 -4.32 -0.13
C ASN A 412 -34.66 -5.72 -0.73
N TRP A 413 -35.66 -6.44 -0.21
CA TRP A 413 -35.97 -7.81 -0.64
C TRP A 413 -36.91 -7.84 -1.84
N TRP A 414 -36.56 -8.66 -2.84
CA TRP A 414 -37.31 -8.89 -4.07
C TRP A 414 -37.55 -10.38 -4.26
N ILE A 415 -38.66 -10.75 -4.91
CA ILE A 415 -39.02 -12.13 -5.18
C ILE A 415 -38.97 -12.39 -6.69
N VAL A 416 -38.18 -13.40 -7.09
CA VAL A 416 -38.01 -13.81 -8.49
C VAL A 416 -39.16 -14.73 -8.89
N LYS A 417 -40.06 -14.27 -9.76
CA LYS A 417 -41.26 -15.01 -10.19
C LYS A 417 -41.22 -15.37 -11.67
N ARG A 418 -41.74 -16.55 -12.04
CA ARG A 418 -41.92 -16.94 -13.46
C ARG A 418 -43.22 -16.31 -13.99
N PRO A 419 -43.22 -15.56 -15.10
CA PRO A 419 -44.41 -14.84 -15.59
C PRO A 419 -45.65 -15.70 -15.87
N SER A 420 -45.46 -17.00 -16.14
CA SER A 420 -46.54 -17.97 -16.43
C SER A 420 -47.16 -18.61 -15.18
N ILE A 421 -46.51 -18.53 -14.02
CA ILE A 421 -46.93 -19.19 -12.78
C ILE A 421 -47.56 -18.14 -11.86
N LYS A 422 -48.76 -18.42 -11.34
CA LYS A 422 -49.44 -17.51 -10.39
C LYS A 422 -48.89 -17.61 -8.97
N ASP A 423 -48.37 -18.76 -8.59
CA ASP A 423 -47.72 -18.99 -7.30
C ASP A 423 -46.43 -18.17 -7.12
N ILE A 424 -45.95 -18.11 -5.89
CA ILE A 424 -44.74 -17.41 -5.42
C ILE A 424 -43.87 -18.34 -4.55
N VAL A 425 -44.40 -19.50 -4.11
CA VAL A 425 -43.65 -20.54 -3.40
C VAL A 425 -42.67 -21.25 -4.36
N VAL A 426 -41.52 -21.71 -3.84
CA VAL A 426 -40.53 -22.47 -4.62
C VAL A 426 -41.07 -23.87 -4.96
N SER A 427 -40.95 -24.29 -6.22
CA SER A 427 -41.36 -25.62 -6.67
C SER A 427 -40.45 -26.74 -6.16
N ASP A 428 -40.99 -27.96 -6.06
CA ASP A 428 -40.22 -29.20 -5.94
C ASP A 428 -40.47 -30.06 -7.20
N PRO A 429 -39.47 -30.33 -8.05
CA PRO A 429 -38.08 -29.87 -7.95
C PRO A 429 -37.91 -28.35 -8.19
N PRO A 430 -36.81 -27.73 -7.70
CA PRO A 430 -36.58 -26.29 -7.85
C PRO A 430 -36.34 -25.84 -9.29
N ASP A 431 -37.12 -24.85 -9.74
CA ASP A 431 -37.08 -24.28 -11.08
C ASP A 431 -35.99 -23.18 -11.20
N VAL A 432 -34.75 -23.61 -11.51
CA VAL A 432 -33.53 -22.78 -11.53
C VAL A 432 -33.50 -21.78 -12.68
N VAL A 433 -33.23 -20.51 -12.38
CA VAL A 433 -33.14 -19.41 -13.37
C VAL A 433 -31.78 -19.40 -14.07
N LYS A 434 -31.79 -19.22 -15.40
CA LYS A 434 -30.60 -19.28 -16.27
C LYS A 434 -30.40 -18.01 -17.10
N HIS A 435 -29.22 -17.89 -17.72
CA HIS A 435 -28.93 -16.86 -18.71
C HIS A 435 -30.00 -16.87 -19.83
N GLY A 436 -30.64 -15.73 -20.06
CA GLY A 436 -31.71 -15.55 -21.06
C GLY A 436 -33.14 -15.75 -20.57
N ASP A 437 -33.37 -16.27 -19.36
CA ASP A 437 -34.72 -16.42 -18.79
C ASP A 437 -35.40 -15.05 -18.56
N ILE A 438 -36.74 -15.05 -18.64
CA ILE A 438 -37.57 -13.88 -18.35
C ILE A 438 -38.22 -14.04 -16.98
N VAL A 439 -37.95 -13.10 -16.08
CA VAL A 439 -38.44 -13.04 -14.71
C VAL A 439 -39.37 -11.83 -14.51
N GLN A 440 -40.21 -11.91 -13.48
CA GLN A 440 -40.79 -10.77 -12.80
C GLN A 440 -40.10 -10.62 -11.45
N LEU A 441 -39.69 -9.40 -11.10
CA LEU A 441 -39.19 -9.08 -9.76
C LEU A 441 -40.31 -8.39 -8.98
N ILE A 442 -40.73 -8.99 -7.87
CA ILE A 442 -41.80 -8.46 -7.00
C ILE A 442 -41.18 -7.97 -5.70
N HIS A 443 -41.40 -6.71 -5.34
CA HIS A 443 -40.93 -6.16 -4.07
C HIS A 443 -41.60 -6.88 -2.88
N GLY A 444 -40.80 -7.36 -1.93
CA GLY A 444 -41.23 -8.25 -0.86
C GLY A 444 -42.31 -7.67 0.05
N MET A 445 -42.13 -6.41 0.49
CA MET A 445 -43.01 -5.76 1.46
C MET A 445 -44.24 -5.06 0.87
N THR A 446 -44.29 -4.77 -0.44
CA THR A 446 -45.45 -4.10 -1.07
C THR A 446 -46.13 -4.91 -2.17
N SER A 447 -45.64 -6.11 -2.47
CA SER A 447 -46.13 -7.01 -3.53
C SER A 447 -46.26 -6.37 -4.92
N ARG A 448 -45.57 -5.26 -5.18
CA ARG A 448 -45.56 -4.57 -6.49
C ARG A 448 -44.45 -5.11 -7.38
N ALA A 449 -44.72 -5.19 -8.67
CA ALA A 449 -43.73 -5.66 -9.64
C ALA A 449 -42.86 -4.50 -10.14
N LEU A 450 -41.55 -4.76 -10.24
CA LEU A 450 -40.57 -3.86 -10.85
C LEU A 450 -40.93 -3.63 -12.32
N ASN A 451 -41.02 -2.36 -12.71
CA ASN A 451 -41.57 -1.91 -13.97
C ASN A 451 -40.70 -0.77 -14.54
N SER A 452 -40.57 -0.69 -15.86
CA SER A 452 -40.04 0.51 -16.54
C SER A 452 -40.88 0.81 -17.77
N HIS A 453 -40.87 2.07 -18.21
CA HIS A 453 -41.84 2.58 -19.17
C HIS A 453 -41.34 3.92 -19.74
N ASP A 454 -42.01 4.45 -20.77
CA ASP A 454 -41.51 5.60 -21.53
C ASP A 454 -41.83 6.97 -20.86
N VAL A 455 -41.32 7.13 -19.63
CA VAL A 455 -41.28 8.38 -18.87
C VAL A 455 -39.81 8.65 -18.55
N ALA A 456 -39.37 9.89 -18.73
CA ALA A 456 -37.97 10.29 -18.48
C ALA A 456 -37.68 10.40 -16.97
N SER A 457 -36.58 9.81 -16.50
CA SER A 457 -36.26 9.69 -15.06
C SER A 457 -36.10 11.06 -14.36
N PRO A 458 -36.28 11.14 -13.02
CA PRO A 458 -36.32 12.42 -12.30
C PRO A 458 -35.04 13.25 -12.42
N MET A 459 -33.86 12.66 -12.27
CA MET A 459 -32.57 13.35 -12.26
C MET A 459 -31.75 13.13 -13.54
N SER A 460 -32.13 12.18 -14.38
CA SER A 460 -31.43 11.80 -15.61
C SER A 460 -32.36 11.72 -16.83
N PRO A 461 -32.83 12.85 -17.40
CA PRO A 461 -33.88 12.89 -18.42
C PRO A 461 -33.59 12.11 -19.72
N GLN A 462 -32.35 11.66 -19.94
CA GLN A 462 -31.92 10.81 -21.04
C GLN A 462 -32.28 9.33 -20.86
N HIS A 463 -32.65 8.92 -19.64
CA HIS A 463 -32.93 7.55 -19.22
C HIS A 463 -34.41 7.38 -18.82
N GLN A 464 -34.92 6.15 -18.83
CA GLN A 464 -36.31 5.87 -18.43
C GLN A 464 -36.47 5.70 -16.91
N GLU A 465 -37.61 6.12 -16.37
CA GLU A 465 -38.00 5.89 -14.98
C GLU A 465 -38.17 4.40 -14.70
N VAL A 466 -37.73 3.98 -13.51
CA VAL A 466 -37.97 2.65 -12.94
C VAL A 466 -38.91 2.81 -11.76
N SER A 467 -39.96 1.99 -11.71
CA SER A 467 -41.04 2.12 -10.74
C SER A 467 -41.52 0.76 -10.25
N CYS A 468 -42.24 0.75 -9.14
CA CYS A 468 -43.05 -0.39 -8.72
C CYS A 468 -44.50 -0.14 -9.15
N TYR A 469 -45.03 -0.98 -10.05
CA TYR A 469 -46.29 -0.69 -10.74
C TYR A 469 -47.51 -0.67 -9.79
N ILE A 470 -48.21 0.46 -9.74
CA ILE A 470 -49.51 0.60 -9.09
C ILE A 470 -50.60 0.77 -10.15
N ASN A 471 -51.63 -0.08 -10.09
CA ASN A 471 -52.82 0.08 -10.93
C ASN A 471 -53.75 1.17 -10.36
N TYR A 472 -53.51 2.42 -10.78
CA TYR A 472 -54.37 3.56 -10.43
C TYR A 472 -55.58 3.75 -11.38
N ASN A 473 -55.88 2.79 -12.26
CA ASN A 473 -56.87 2.94 -13.35
C ASN A 473 -56.47 4.04 -14.37
N ILE A 474 -55.17 4.13 -14.69
CA ILE A 474 -54.54 5.14 -15.55
C ILE A 474 -53.79 4.45 -16.74
N SER A 475 -53.46 5.24 -17.77
CA SER A 475 -53.38 4.90 -19.20
C SER A 475 -52.33 3.91 -19.72
N PHE A 476 -51.48 3.27 -18.89
CA PHE A 476 -50.37 2.43 -19.39
C PHE A 476 -50.41 1.00 -18.86
N PRO A 477 -50.27 -0.04 -19.71
CA PRO A 477 -50.19 -1.42 -19.26
C PRO A 477 -48.86 -1.66 -18.53
N SER A 478 -48.88 -2.55 -17.54
CA SER A 478 -47.68 -2.95 -16.79
C SER A 478 -46.63 -3.60 -17.69
N GLN A 479 -45.42 -3.06 -17.69
CA GLN A 479 -44.25 -3.59 -18.39
C GLN A 479 -43.26 -4.04 -17.31
N ASN A 480 -43.45 -5.27 -16.82
CA ASN A 480 -42.77 -5.79 -15.63
C ASN A 480 -41.90 -7.03 -15.91
N LEU A 481 -41.56 -7.25 -17.18
CA LEU A 481 -40.80 -8.41 -17.65
C LEU A 481 -39.34 -8.03 -17.83
N TRP A 482 -38.44 -8.76 -17.18
CA TRP A 482 -37.00 -8.54 -17.19
C TRP A 482 -36.29 -9.81 -17.64
N ARG A 483 -35.41 -9.71 -18.64
CA ARG A 483 -34.52 -10.79 -19.07
C ARG A 483 -33.24 -10.76 -18.23
N VAL A 484 -32.84 -11.91 -17.71
CA VAL A 484 -31.58 -12.07 -16.96
C VAL A 484 -30.42 -12.30 -17.93
N ASP A 485 -29.44 -11.40 -17.92
CA ASP A 485 -28.19 -11.51 -18.68
C ASP A 485 -27.02 -11.77 -17.71
N ILE A 486 -26.59 -13.02 -17.61
CA ILE A 486 -25.43 -13.40 -16.77
C ILE A 486 -24.14 -13.03 -17.49
N VAL A 487 -23.39 -12.10 -16.92
CA VAL A 487 -22.21 -11.45 -17.53
C VAL A 487 -20.96 -12.33 -17.43
N ASN A 488 -20.75 -12.98 -16.27
CA ASN A 488 -19.58 -13.84 -15.99
C ASN A 488 -19.88 -15.34 -16.17
N ARG A 489 -20.80 -15.68 -17.10
CA ARG A 489 -21.15 -17.09 -17.41
C ARG A 489 -19.94 -17.91 -17.86
N ASP A 490 -18.94 -17.28 -18.48
CA ASP A 490 -17.74 -17.95 -18.99
C ASP A 490 -16.82 -18.44 -17.85
N THR A 491 -17.06 -18.00 -16.60
CA THR A 491 -16.36 -18.47 -15.39
C THR A 491 -17.26 -19.19 -14.39
N GLU A 492 -18.51 -18.76 -14.22
CA GLU A 492 -19.45 -19.29 -13.20
C GLU A 492 -20.60 -20.14 -13.80
N GLY A 493 -20.70 -20.24 -15.13
CA GLY A 493 -21.74 -20.99 -15.85
C GLY A 493 -23.04 -20.22 -16.14
N ASP A 494 -23.95 -20.86 -16.88
CA ASP A 494 -25.23 -20.26 -17.32
C ASP A 494 -26.33 -20.22 -16.24
N VAL A 495 -26.02 -20.57 -14.98
CA VAL A 495 -26.97 -20.58 -13.85
C VAL A 495 -26.78 -19.33 -13.01
N TRP A 496 -27.89 -18.71 -12.58
CA TRP A 496 -27.81 -17.56 -11.68
C TRP A 496 -27.46 -18.00 -10.25
N HIS A 497 -26.22 -17.74 -9.84
CA HIS A 497 -25.70 -18.04 -8.52
C HIS A 497 -25.62 -16.80 -7.61
N THR A 498 -25.84 -17.00 -6.32
CA THR A 498 -25.72 -15.95 -5.30
C THR A 498 -24.26 -15.60 -5.05
N ILE A 499 -23.96 -14.33 -4.77
CA ILE A 499 -22.63 -13.70 -4.61
C ILE A 499 -21.77 -13.73 -5.88
N HIS A 500 -21.70 -14.88 -6.55
CA HIS A 500 -20.82 -15.21 -7.67
C HIS A 500 -21.27 -14.66 -9.01
N SER A 501 -22.56 -14.78 -9.38
CA SER A 501 -23.03 -14.31 -10.69
C SER A 501 -23.23 -12.79 -10.70
N HIS A 502 -22.54 -12.15 -11.64
CA HIS A 502 -22.76 -10.77 -12.06
C HIS A 502 -23.85 -10.77 -13.14
N VAL A 503 -24.96 -10.07 -12.92
CA VAL A 503 -26.11 -10.08 -13.84
C VAL A 503 -26.55 -8.67 -14.25
N ARG A 504 -27.08 -8.55 -15.47
CA ARG A 504 -27.89 -7.40 -15.90
C ARG A 504 -29.35 -7.81 -15.98
N LEU A 505 -30.23 -6.86 -15.69
CA LEU A 505 -31.67 -7.01 -15.84
C LEU A 505 -32.12 -6.16 -17.03
N ILE A 506 -32.42 -6.80 -18.16
CA ILE A 506 -32.79 -6.13 -19.41
C ILE A 506 -34.32 -6.09 -19.51
N HIS A 507 -34.90 -4.90 -19.48
CA HIS A 507 -36.34 -4.70 -19.60
C HIS A 507 -36.82 -5.19 -20.98
N VAL A 508 -37.74 -6.16 -21.01
CA VAL A 508 -38.10 -6.87 -22.25
C VAL A 508 -38.79 -5.95 -23.26
N ASN A 509 -39.65 -5.03 -22.80
CA ASN A 509 -40.44 -4.17 -23.68
C ASN A 509 -39.62 -3.04 -24.32
N THR A 510 -38.64 -2.45 -23.61
CA THR A 510 -37.84 -1.32 -24.13
C THR A 510 -36.39 -1.71 -24.49
N SER A 511 -35.98 -2.95 -24.19
CA SER A 511 -34.62 -3.49 -24.39
C SER A 511 -33.51 -2.66 -23.73
N GLN A 512 -33.82 -2.01 -22.60
CA GLN A 512 -32.89 -1.20 -21.81
C GLN A 512 -32.46 -1.94 -20.53
N ALA A 513 -31.22 -1.73 -20.08
CA ALA A 513 -30.68 -2.38 -18.89
C ALA A 513 -30.92 -1.55 -17.62
N LEU A 514 -31.28 -2.22 -16.52
CA LEU A 514 -31.42 -1.60 -15.20
C LEU A 514 -30.07 -1.05 -14.72
N LYS A 515 -30.02 0.26 -14.42
CA LYS A 515 -28.80 1.01 -14.16
C LYS A 515 -28.88 1.83 -12.87
N PHE A 516 -27.78 1.85 -12.12
CA PHE A 516 -27.53 2.83 -11.06
C PHE A 516 -27.03 4.15 -11.69
N SER A 517 -27.71 5.29 -11.47
CA SER A 517 -27.35 6.53 -12.19
C SER A 517 -26.25 7.37 -11.52
N GLY A 518 -25.83 6.99 -10.30
CA GLY A 518 -24.89 7.77 -9.49
C GLY A 518 -25.45 9.05 -8.87
N LYS A 519 -26.68 9.48 -9.21
CA LYS A 519 -27.31 10.70 -8.69
C LYS A 519 -28.22 10.40 -7.49
N GLN A 520 -28.32 11.36 -6.58
CA GLN A 520 -29.30 11.34 -5.49
C GLN A 520 -30.61 12.00 -5.90
N LEU A 521 -31.72 11.49 -5.39
CA LEU A 521 -33.03 12.13 -5.47
C LEU A 521 -33.13 13.31 -4.48
N PRO A 522 -34.03 14.28 -4.73
CA PRO A 522 -34.36 15.32 -3.75
C PRO A 522 -35.08 14.75 -2.50
N ASP A 523 -35.45 15.64 -1.60
CA ASP A 523 -36.10 15.38 -0.31
C ASP A 523 -37.29 14.40 -0.40
N TRP A 524 -38.09 14.48 -1.46
CA TRP A 524 -39.25 13.60 -1.72
C TRP A 524 -38.88 12.13 -1.98
N GLY A 525 -37.62 11.86 -2.30
CA GLY A 525 -37.01 10.53 -2.42
C GLY A 525 -35.97 10.24 -1.33
N PHE A 526 -36.05 10.96 -0.20
CA PHE A 526 -35.24 10.74 1.02
C PHE A 526 -33.71 10.75 0.79
N HIS A 527 -33.23 11.49 -0.22
CA HIS A 527 -31.82 11.51 -0.66
C HIS A 527 -31.23 10.14 -1.02
N GLN A 528 -32.09 9.16 -1.34
CA GLN A 528 -31.69 7.87 -1.88
C GLN A 528 -31.21 8.02 -3.34
N HIS A 529 -30.46 7.07 -3.86
CA HIS A 529 -29.93 7.17 -5.23
C HIS A 529 -30.97 6.77 -6.28
N GLU A 530 -30.91 7.42 -7.44
CA GLU A 530 -31.78 7.18 -8.59
C GLU A 530 -31.38 5.88 -9.32
N VAL A 531 -32.38 5.04 -9.60
CA VAL A 531 -32.28 3.87 -10.48
C VAL A 531 -33.08 4.16 -11.76
N VAL A 532 -32.50 3.80 -12.90
CA VAL A 532 -33.04 4.10 -14.24
C VAL A 532 -32.92 2.88 -15.16
N THR A 533 -33.42 2.96 -16.39
CA THR A 533 -32.93 2.08 -17.48
C THR A 533 -32.18 2.85 -18.56
N ASP A 534 -31.14 2.22 -19.10
CA ASP A 534 -30.26 2.79 -20.12
C ASP A 534 -30.23 1.91 -21.38
N ARG A 535 -30.12 2.56 -22.55
CA ARG A 535 -29.97 1.94 -23.87
C ARG A 535 -28.59 1.32 -24.05
N PHE A 536 -27.58 1.82 -23.34
CA PHE A 536 -26.25 1.24 -23.35
C PHE A 536 -26.18 0.05 -22.38
N ILE A 537 -26.39 -1.17 -22.88
CA ILE A 537 -26.50 -2.37 -22.05
C ILE A 537 -25.15 -2.75 -21.40
N SER A 538 -24.02 -2.56 -22.08
CA SER A 538 -22.72 -3.11 -21.64
C SER A 538 -21.87 -2.09 -20.86
N GLN A 539 -22.30 -1.76 -19.64
CA GLN A 539 -21.55 -0.88 -18.71
C GLN A 539 -21.56 -1.40 -17.27
N ASP A 540 -20.56 -1.01 -16.49
CA ASP A 540 -20.38 -1.47 -15.10
C ASP A 540 -21.54 -1.06 -14.18
N ASP A 541 -22.16 0.10 -14.44
CA ASP A 541 -23.34 0.64 -13.73
C ASP A 541 -24.64 -0.17 -13.91
N THR A 542 -24.63 -1.18 -14.79
CA THR A 542 -25.78 -2.09 -15.04
C THR A 542 -25.60 -3.46 -14.39
N VAL A 543 -24.49 -3.67 -13.67
CA VAL A 543 -24.13 -4.96 -13.11
C VAL A 543 -24.59 -5.05 -11.65
N TRP A 544 -25.49 -5.99 -11.42
CA TRP A 544 -26.06 -6.30 -10.11
C TRP A 544 -25.58 -7.69 -9.68
N ASN A 545 -25.45 -7.89 -8.37
CA ASN A 545 -25.23 -9.21 -7.78
C ASN A 545 -26.32 -9.52 -6.74
N VAL A 546 -26.65 -10.80 -6.59
CA VAL A 546 -27.53 -11.24 -5.50
C VAL A 546 -26.66 -11.42 -4.26
N GLU A 547 -26.92 -10.63 -3.23
CA GLU A 547 -26.12 -10.66 -2.01
C GLU A 547 -26.70 -11.65 -0.99
N GLU A 548 -27.94 -11.45 -0.57
CA GLU A 548 -28.67 -12.33 0.34
C GLU A 548 -29.76 -13.11 -0.41
N HIS A 549 -30.01 -14.35 0.00
CA HIS A 549 -30.97 -15.23 -0.68
C HIS A 549 -31.69 -16.19 0.29
N ARG A 550 -33.00 -16.35 0.11
CA ARG A 550 -33.88 -17.26 0.85
C ARG A 550 -34.91 -17.88 -0.12
N TYR A 551 -35.39 -19.09 0.16
CA TYR A 551 -36.50 -19.71 -0.59
C TYR A 551 -37.84 -19.38 0.07
N THR A 552 -38.83 -18.92 -0.71
CA THR A 552 -40.20 -18.71 -0.23
C THR A 552 -40.86 -20.05 0.05
N LYS A 553 -41.26 -20.28 1.31
CA LYS A 553 -41.95 -21.50 1.78
C LYS A 553 -43.46 -21.34 1.91
N ASN A 554 -43.90 -20.14 2.31
CA ASN A 554 -45.29 -19.85 2.66
C ASN A 554 -45.96 -19.03 1.54
N SER A 555 -47.19 -19.38 1.16
CA SER A 555 -47.99 -18.66 0.17
C SER A 555 -48.56 -17.34 0.68
N ASP A 556 -48.79 -17.26 1.99
CA ASP A 556 -49.68 -16.26 2.58
C ASP A 556 -48.94 -14.96 2.90
N GLU A 557 -49.44 -13.86 2.33
CA GLU A 557 -48.81 -12.54 2.33
C GLU A 557 -48.40 -12.08 3.74
N LYS A 558 -49.29 -12.24 4.72
CA LYS A 558 -49.07 -11.84 6.14
C LYS A 558 -48.13 -12.75 6.92
N GLU A 559 -47.93 -13.98 6.48
CA GLU A 559 -46.96 -14.90 7.11
C GLU A 559 -45.58 -14.64 6.53
N ARG A 560 -45.48 -14.48 5.21
CA ARG A 560 -44.27 -14.02 4.51
C ARG A 560 -43.77 -12.67 5.03
N GLU A 561 -44.64 -11.70 5.30
CA GLU A 561 -44.29 -10.43 5.97
C GLU A 561 -43.64 -10.66 7.36
N ARG A 562 -44.17 -11.61 8.14
CA ARG A 562 -43.62 -11.96 9.47
C ARG A 562 -42.30 -12.73 9.36
N ASP A 563 -42.16 -13.63 8.38
CA ASP A 563 -40.93 -14.37 8.12
C ASP A 563 -39.80 -13.42 7.69
N MET A 564 -40.12 -12.37 6.91
CA MET A 564 -39.17 -11.32 6.52
C MET A 564 -38.69 -10.48 7.71
N VAL A 565 -39.56 -10.25 8.70
CA VAL A 565 -39.27 -9.43 9.90
C VAL A 565 -38.63 -10.23 11.05
N SER A 566 -38.92 -11.52 11.18
CA SER A 566 -38.52 -12.33 12.36
C SER A 566 -37.25 -13.18 12.20
N ALA A 567 -36.65 -13.22 11.02
CA ALA A 567 -35.53 -14.10 10.71
C ALA A 567 -34.16 -13.59 11.21
N GLU A 568 -33.84 -13.87 12.49
CA GLU A 568 -32.50 -13.72 13.08
C GLU A 568 -31.44 -14.60 12.37
N PHE A 569 -30.17 -14.20 12.46
CA PHE A 569 -29.09 -14.68 11.56
C PHE A 569 -28.03 -15.50 12.31
N VAL A 570 -27.94 -16.82 12.07
CA VAL A 570 -26.86 -17.70 12.58
C VAL A 570 -26.47 -18.78 11.55
N PRO A 571 -25.28 -18.70 10.90
CA PRO A 571 -24.84 -19.70 9.92
C PRO A 571 -23.39 -20.23 10.08
N LEU A 572 -23.01 -21.25 9.29
CA LEU A 572 -21.95 -22.22 9.68
C LEU A 572 -20.70 -22.43 8.77
N GLN A 573 -20.60 -21.95 7.52
CA GLN A 573 -19.41 -22.21 6.68
C GLN A 573 -18.93 -21.00 5.83
N PRO A 574 -17.62 -20.65 5.82
CA PRO A 574 -17.08 -19.45 5.16
C PRO A 574 -16.95 -19.52 3.64
N THR A 575 -16.92 -18.36 2.98
CA THR A 575 -16.46 -18.23 1.58
C THR A 575 -14.96 -17.93 1.53
N HIS A 576 -14.26 -18.41 0.50
CA HIS A 576 -12.81 -18.26 0.36
C HIS A 576 -12.46 -17.55 -0.95
N LEU A 577 -11.89 -16.34 -0.85
CA LEU A 577 -11.22 -15.66 -1.95
C LEU A 577 -9.70 -15.91 -1.91
N THR A 578 -9.07 -15.95 -3.08
CA THR A 578 -7.61 -15.98 -3.19
C THR A 578 -6.99 -14.64 -2.79
N PHE A 579 -5.73 -14.67 -2.35
CA PHE A 579 -4.95 -13.45 -2.07
C PHE A 579 -4.96 -12.49 -3.27
N PHE A 580 -4.76 -12.98 -4.50
CA PHE A 580 -4.70 -12.12 -5.68
C PHE A 580 -6.02 -11.43 -6.02
N GLN A 581 -7.18 -12.07 -5.77
CA GLN A 581 -8.49 -11.42 -5.90
C GLN A 581 -8.66 -10.30 -4.87
N LYS A 582 -8.39 -10.58 -3.59
CA LYS A 582 -8.43 -9.55 -2.51
C LYS A 582 -7.45 -8.40 -2.79
N MET A 583 -6.24 -8.72 -3.24
CA MET A 583 -5.18 -7.77 -3.60
C MET A 583 -5.63 -6.86 -4.75
N TRP A 584 -6.13 -7.43 -5.85
CA TRP A 584 -6.55 -6.66 -7.03
C TRP A 584 -7.71 -5.72 -6.71
N GLU A 585 -8.73 -6.22 -6.00
CA GLU A 585 -9.89 -5.39 -5.63
C GLU A 585 -9.51 -4.22 -4.71
N LEU A 586 -8.68 -4.50 -3.69
CA LEU A 586 -8.16 -3.47 -2.80
C LEU A 586 -7.33 -2.42 -3.58
N GLN A 587 -6.45 -2.86 -4.49
CA GLN A 587 -5.61 -1.97 -5.29
C GLN A 587 -6.41 -1.10 -6.25
N TYR A 588 -7.37 -1.68 -6.96
CA TYR A 588 -8.30 -0.93 -7.81
C TYR A 588 -8.98 0.20 -7.02
N LYS A 589 -9.43 -0.11 -5.80
CA LYS A 589 -10.11 0.86 -4.93
C LYS A 589 -9.14 1.90 -4.35
N MET A 590 -7.91 1.52 -4.00
CA MET A 590 -6.88 2.45 -3.52
C MET A 590 -6.35 3.42 -4.59
N LEU A 591 -6.46 3.08 -5.88
CA LEU A 591 -5.83 3.84 -6.99
C LEU A 591 -6.82 4.57 -7.90
N LEU A 592 -8.05 4.05 -8.07
CA LEU A 592 -9.03 4.57 -9.02
C LEU A 592 -10.34 5.04 -8.35
N VAL A 593 -10.71 4.48 -7.20
CA VAL A 593 -11.86 4.97 -6.42
C VAL A 593 -11.38 6.11 -5.51
N ASN A 594 -11.26 7.30 -6.10
CA ASN A 594 -11.16 8.53 -5.33
C ASN A 594 -12.33 8.59 -4.34
N GLN A 595 -12.02 8.79 -3.05
CA GLN A 595 -13.07 9.08 -2.07
C GLN A 595 -13.76 10.40 -2.46
N GLU A 596 -15.10 10.41 -2.38
CA GLU A 596 -15.94 11.55 -2.78
C GLU A 596 -15.40 12.85 -2.20
N ASN A 597 -15.18 13.86 -3.07
CA ASN A 597 -14.45 15.10 -2.80
C ASN A 597 -14.67 15.64 -1.38
N VAL A 598 -13.71 15.37 -0.49
CA VAL A 598 -13.80 15.78 0.91
C VAL A 598 -13.80 17.31 0.99
N GLN A 599 -14.76 17.84 1.73
CA GLN A 599 -15.05 19.27 1.88
C GLN A 599 -13.81 20.12 2.20
N ASP A 600 -13.85 21.39 1.79
CA ASP A 600 -12.80 22.39 2.04
C ASP A 600 -12.45 22.49 3.53
N HIS A 601 -11.39 21.79 3.94
CA HIS A 601 -10.93 21.82 5.31
C HIS A 601 -10.26 23.17 5.60
N VAL A 602 -10.59 23.81 6.72
CA VAL A 602 -10.16 25.19 7.06
C VAL A 602 -8.63 25.36 7.03
N TYR A 603 -7.88 24.31 7.38
CA TYR A 603 -6.40 24.29 7.36
C TYR A 603 -5.80 23.62 6.11
N SER A 604 -6.58 23.45 5.04
CA SER A 604 -6.04 23.06 3.72
C SER A 604 -5.16 24.19 3.16
N SER A 605 -4.21 23.82 2.28
CA SER A 605 -3.29 24.77 1.64
C SER A 605 -2.82 24.29 0.28
N GLU A 606 -2.66 25.21 -0.66
CA GLU A 606 -2.34 24.92 -2.05
C GLU A 606 -0.83 24.71 -2.29
N PRO A 607 -0.43 23.96 -3.34
CA PRO A 607 0.98 23.76 -3.68
C PRO A 607 1.80 25.05 -3.90
N MET A 608 1.13 26.14 -4.30
CA MET A 608 1.76 27.46 -4.47
C MET A 608 2.01 28.20 -3.14
N GLU A 609 1.28 27.87 -2.06
CA GLU A 609 1.45 28.48 -0.74
C GLU A 609 2.65 27.91 0.03
N TRP A 610 3.03 26.67 -0.22
CA TRP A 610 4.05 25.95 0.56
C TRP A 610 5.49 26.51 0.44
N PRO A 611 5.99 26.93 -0.75
CA PRO A 611 7.36 27.46 -0.86
C PRO A 611 7.64 28.71 -0.01
N LEU A 612 6.59 29.48 0.29
CA LEU A 612 6.62 30.67 1.15
C LEU A 612 5.98 30.46 2.53
N MET A 613 5.41 29.28 2.80
CA MET A 613 4.77 28.92 4.08
C MET A 613 3.63 29.87 4.48
N ILE A 614 2.76 30.23 3.52
CA ILE A 614 1.67 31.21 3.74
C ILE A 614 0.66 30.73 4.80
N ARG A 615 0.39 29.42 4.85
CA ARG A 615 -0.48 28.78 5.85
C ARG A 615 0.25 27.67 6.60
N GLY A 616 0.04 27.61 7.91
CA GLY A 616 0.36 26.45 8.76
C GLY A 616 -0.89 25.66 9.13
N ILE A 617 -0.72 24.53 9.83
CA ILE A 617 -1.84 23.66 10.26
C ILE A 617 -1.92 23.67 11.79
N ALA A 618 -3.10 23.93 12.37
CA ALA A 618 -3.34 23.67 13.78
C ALA A 618 -3.45 22.16 14.02
N TYR A 619 -2.52 21.61 14.79
CA TYR A 619 -2.41 20.17 15.04
C TYR A 619 -3.15 19.77 16.31
N TRP A 620 -3.13 20.62 17.33
CA TRP A 620 -3.90 20.44 18.55
C TRP A 620 -4.11 21.79 19.24
N ILE A 621 -5.29 21.98 19.82
CA ILE A 621 -5.63 23.09 20.70
C ILE A 621 -6.17 22.47 21.98
N SER A 622 -5.61 22.85 23.13
CA SER A 622 -6.06 22.36 24.42
C SER A 622 -7.45 22.91 24.77
N PRO A 623 -8.39 22.07 25.25
CA PRO A 623 -9.71 22.52 25.68
C PRO A 623 -9.74 23.15 27.08
N VAL A 624 -8.62 23.11 27.83
CA VAL A 624 -8.54 23.55 29.24
C VAL A 624 -7.44 24.61 29.48
N THR A 625 -6.48 24.74 28.56
CA THR A 625 -5.35 25.67 28.67
C THR A 625 -5.10 26.37 27.33
N ASN A 626 -4.37 27.48 27.32
CA ASN A 626 -3.99 28.15 26.07
C ASN A 626 -2.81 27.45 25.33
N ALA A 627 -2.63 26.14 25.54
CA ALA A 627 -1.58 25.36 24.91
C ALA A 627 -2.03 24.89 23.51
N GLN A 628 -1.15 25.01 22.52
CA GLN A 628 -1.42 24.70 21.13
C GLN A 628 -0.20 24.05 20.47
N ILE A 629 -0.43 23.18 19.49
CA ILE A 629 0.60 22.65 18.59
C ILE A 629 0.24 23.08 17.17
N HIS A 630 1.21 23.64 16.46
CA HIS A 630 1.07 24.04 15.06
C HIS A 630 2.19 23.44 14.21
N LEU A 631 1.83 22.97 13.01
CA LEU A 631 2.78 22.64 11.97
C LEU A 631 3.18 23.92 11.23
N ILE A 632 4.30 24.50 11.66
CA ILE A 632 4.98 25.65 11.04
C ILE A 632 6.46 25.29 10.95
N GLY A 633 7.11 25.63 9.85
CA GLY A 633 8.54 25.39 9.63
C GLY A 633 9.47 26.36 10.35
N ASN A 634 10.77 26.11 10.31
CA ASN A 634 11.75 27.07 10.78
C ASN A 634 11.90 28.20 9.75
N LEU A 635 11.45 29.41 10.10
CA LEU A 635 11.35 30.57 9.21
C LEU A 635 12.68 30.88 8.49
N VAL A 636 13.81 30.75 9.19
CA VAL A 636 15.15 30.99 8.64
C VAL A 636 15.51 29.90 7.62
N THR A 637 15.43 28.64 8.02
CA THR A 637 15.69 27.48 7.14
C THR A 637 14.80 27.52 5.90
N TRP A 638 13.51 27.83 6.07
CA TRP A 638 12.54 27.80 4.98
C TRP A 638 12.83 28.87 3.93
N TYR A 639 12.98 30.14 4.34
CA TYR A 639 13.22 31.22 3.38
C TYR A 639 14.63 31.19 2.78
N THR A 640 15.68 30.93 3.57
CA THR A 640 17.05 30.83 3.03
C THR A 640 17.15 29.71 1.99
N ALA A 641 16.54 28.56 2.24
CA ALA A 641 16.51 27.46 1.28
C ALA A 641 15.65 27.76 0.04
N THR A 642 14.55 28.54 0.17
CA THR A 642 13.79 29.02 -1.01
C THR A 642 14.62 30.01 -1.84
N ILE A 643 15.32 30.96 -1.21
CA ILE A 643 16.21 31.92 -1.89
C ILE A 643 17.37 31.19 -2.59
N CYS A 644 17.99 30.23 -1.92
CA CYS A 644 19.10 29.47 -2.49
C CYS A 644 18.70 28.57 -3.67
N LEU A 645 17.43 28.12 -3.76
CA LEU A 645 16.92 27.44 -4.95
C LEU A 645 16.95 28.36 -6.19
N PHE A 646 16.52 29.62 -6.05
CA PHE A 646 16.63 30.61 -7.13
C PHE A 646 18.08 30.98 -7.42
N LEU A 647 18.90 31.17 -6.38
CA LEU A 647 20.33 31.49 -6.52
C LEU A 647 21.10 30.38 -7.26
N TYR A 648 20.80 29.10 -6.96
CA TYR A 648 21.34 27.97 -7.72
C TYR A 648 21.03 28.09 -9.21
N MET A 649 19.76 28.31 -9.57
CA MET A 649 19.33 28.41 -10.96
C MET A 649 20.01 29.58 -11.70
N LEU A 650 20.21 30.72 -11.01
CA LEU A 650 20.93 31.87 -11.55
C LEU A 650 22.42 31.56 -11.78
N ILE A 651 23.11 30.99 -10.79
CA ILE A 651 24.53 30.62 -10.88
C ILE A 651 24.75 29.54 -11.95
N PHE A 652 23.89 28.52 -12.00
CA PHE A 652 23.97 27.45 -12.98
C PHE A 652 23.71 27.97 -14.41
N CYS A 653 22.72 28.85 -14.61
CA CYS A 653 22.48 29.52 -15.89
C CYS A 653 23.68 30.38 -16.31
N PHE A 654 24.27 31.14 -15.39
CA PHE A 654 25.48 31.94 -15.62
C PHE A 654 26.66 31.08 -16.08
N TYR A 655 26.94 29.96 -15.41
CA TYR A 655 28.00 29.03 -15.84
C TYR A 655 27.71 28.37 -17.18
N LEU A 656 26.45 27.98 -17.47
CA LEU A 656 26.08 27.45 -18.79
C LEU A 656 26.32 28.49 -19.90
N LEU A 657 25.91 29.75 -19.70
CA LEU A 657 26.12 30.84 -20.65
C LEU A 657 27.61 31.16 -20.88
N ARG A 658 28.45 31.07 -19.85
CA ARG A 658 29.91 31.29 -19.95
C ARG A 658 30.63 30.11 -20.60
N ARG A 659 30.28 28.87 -20.24
CA ARG A 659 30.82 27.65 -20.87
C ARG A 659 30.39 27.52 -22.34
N GLN A 660 29.19 27.96 -22.70
CA GLN A 660 28.75 28.08 -24.10
C GLN A 660 29.56 29.12 -24.89
N ARG A 661 30.19 30.08 -24.21
CA ARG A 661 31.17 31.03 -24.78
C ARG A 661 32.62 30.57 -24.62
N LEU A 662 32.85 29.30 -24.27
CA LEU A 662 34.16 28.70 -24.02
C LEU A 662 34.96 29.35 -22.87
N VAL A 663 34.26 30.00 -21.93
CA VAL A 663 34.85 30.54 -20.69
C VAL A 663 34.59 29.57 -19.54
N TYR A 664 35.65 29.07 -18.93
CA TYR A 664 35.61 28.04 -17.88
C TYR A 664 36.07 28.66 -16.55
N ASP A 665 35.11 29.14 -15.75
CA ASP A 665 35.39 29.88 -14.51
C ASP A 665 35.89 28.99 -13.36
N ILE A 666 35.54 27.70 -13.39
CA ILE A 666 35.85 26.70 -12.37
C ILE A 666 36.27 25.38 -13.03
N PRO A 667 37.13 24.57 -12.37
CA PRO A 667 37.54 23.25 -12.85
C PRO A 667 36.36 22.32 -13.16
N GLU A 668 36.56 21.38 -14.09
CA GLU A 668 35.48 20.51 -14.57
C GLU A 668 34.92 19.59 -13.48
N ASP A 669 35.78 19.07 -12.60
CA ASP A 669 35.36 18.23 -11.47
C ASP A 669 34.49 19.01 -10.47
N THR A 670 34.84 20.27 -10.19
CA THR A 670 34.00 21.16 -9.37
C THR A 670 32.67 21.46 -10.06
N PHE A 671 32.68 21.73 -11.37
CA PHE A 671 31.45 21.97 -12.13
C PHE A 671 30.53 20.74 -12.16
N GLU A 672 31.04 19.54 -12.45
CA GLU A 672 30.24 18.31 -12.43
C GLU A 672 29.78 17.94 -11.01
N LYS A 673 30.54 18.27 -9.94
CA LYS A 673 30.08 18.16 -8.55
C LYS A 673 28.90 19.10 -8.27
N PHE A 674 29.06 20.40 -8.54
CA PHE A 674 28.01 21.43 -8.34
C PHE A 674 26.75 21.12 -9.15
N LYS A 675 26.93 20.74 -10.42
CA LYS A 675 25.89 20.28 -11.33
C LYS A 675 25.21 19.01 -10.82
N PHE A 676 25.95 17.98 -10.39
CA PHE A 676 25.33 16.76 -9.87
C PHE A 676 24.53 17.01 -8.58
N GLY A 677 25.11 17.72 -7.61
CA GLY A 677 24.46 18.02 -6.33
C GLY A 677 23.21 18.87 -6.50
N GLY A 678 23.31 19.94 -7.30
CA GLY A 678 22.18 20.83 -7.56
C GLY A 678 21.10 20.20 -8.45
N GLU A 679 21.47 19.44 -9.49
CA GLU A 679 20.50 18.68 -10.29
C GLU A 679 19.73 17.67 -9.44
N LEU A 680 20.39 16.95 -8.52
CA LEU A 680 19.70 16.07 -7.57
C LEU A 680 18.70 16.84 -6.71
N CYS A 681 19.08 18.00 -6.19
CA CYS A 681 18.21 18.80 -5.33
C CYS A 681 17.05 19.44 -6.09
N VAL A 682 17.28 19.99 -7.29
CA VAL A 682 16.25 20.62 -8.12
C VAL A 682 15.28 19.59 -8.70
N VAL A 683 15.77 18.48 -9.26
CA VAL A 683 14.90 17.41 -9.79
C VAL A 683 14.17 16.71 -8.64
N GLY A 684 14.83 16.45 -7.52
CA GLY A 684 14.20 15.89 -6.32
C GLY A 684 13.11 16.80 -5.76
N TYR A 685 13.37 18.11 -5.66
CA TYR A 685 12.37 19.11 -5.27
C TYR A 685 11.18 19.14 -6.24
N ALA A 686 11.43 19.23 -7.54
CA ALA A 686 10.39 19.27 -8.56
C ALA A 686 9.52 18.00 -8.56
N MET A 687 10.11 16.81 -8.48
CA MET A 687 9.37 15.54 -8.42
C MET A 687 8.47 15.41 -7.18
N HIS A 688 8.80 16.08 -6.07
CA HIS A 688 7.99 16.06 -4.84
C HIS A 688 7.12 17.33 -4.66
N LEU A 689 7.01 18.18 -5.67
CA LEU A 689 6.16 19.38 -5.66
C LEU A 689 5.22 19.45 -6.87
N VAL A 690 5.75 19.31 -8.09
CA VAL A 690 5.00 19.48 -9.35
C VAL A 690 3.77 18.56 -9.45
N PRO A 691 3.80 17.27 -9.06
CA PRO A 691 2.62 16.41 -9.16
C PRO A 691 1.39 16.91 -8.37
N TYR A 692 1.57 17.70 -7.30
CA TYR A 692 0.46 18.20 -6.51
C TYR A 692 -0.35 19.31 -7.20
N PHE A 693 0.20 19.96 -8.23
CA PHE A 693 -0.56 20.91 -9.07
C PHE A 693 -1.59 20.21 -10.00
N PHE A 694 -1.56 18.88 -10.06
CA PHE A 694 -2.46 18.04 -10.87
C PHE A 694 -3.25 17.05 -9.99
N ALA A 695 -3.38 17.34 -8.70
CA ALA A 695 -4.00 16.45 -7.72
C ALA A 695 -5.32 17.04 -7.21
N ASP A 696 -6.44 16.65 -7.85
CA ASP A 696 -7.80 17.09 -7.52
C ASP A 696 -8.29 16.47 -6.19
N ARG A 697 -7.74 16.94 -5.06
CA ARG A 697 -8.08 16.52 -3.70
C ARG A 697 -7.70 17.57 -2.66
N THR A 698 -8.14 17.41 -1.42
CA THR A 698 -7.67 18.24 -0.30
C THR A 698 -6.18 18.00 -0.01
N LEU A 699 -5.43 19.09 0.14
CA LEU A 699 -3.99 19.10 0.37
C LEU A 699 -3.60 19.96 1.58
N PHE A 700 -2.40 19.67 2.10
CA PHE A 700 -1.93 20.15 3.40
C PHE A 700 -0.41 20.35 3.38
N LEU A 701 0.11 21.35 4.10
CA LEU A 701 1.55 21.67 4.20
C LEU A 701 2.46 20.46 4.47
N HIS A 702 1.98 19.41 5.17
CA HIS A 702 2.76 18.19 5.40
C HIS A 702 3.18 17.45 4.10
N HIS A 703 2.42 17.61 3.01
CA HIS A 703 2.71 17.04 1.69
C HIS A 703 4.01 17.59 1.07
N TYR A 704 4.41 18.80 1.45
CA TYR A 704 5.60 19.49 0.95
C TYR A 704 6.91 19.03 1.62
N LEU A 705 6.84 18.35 2.76
CA LEU A 705 8.02 18.06 3.58
C LEU A 705 9.07 17.14 2.90
N PRO A 706 8.68 16.16 2.05
CA PRO A 706 9.64 15.48 1.18
C PRO A 706 10.38 16.43 0.23
N ALA A 707 9.74 17.46 -0.33
CA ALA A 707 10.39 18.48 -1.16
C ALA A 707 11.29 19.41 -0.32
N LEU A 708 10.87 19.77 0.90
CA LEU A 708 11.68 20.56 1.84
C LEU A 708 13.05 19.93 2.12
N MET A 709 13.14 18.59 2.23
CA MET A 709 14.42 17.89 2.40
C MET A 709 15.40 18.17 1.26
N TYR A 710 14.95 18.11 0.00
CA TYR A 710 15.78 18.45 -1.17
C TYR A 710 16.12 19.95 -1.20
N LYS A 711 15.21 20.81 -0.73
CA LYS A 711 15.45 22.26 -0.61
C LYS A 711 16.56 22.57 0.43
N ILE A 712 16.57 21.88 1.57
CA ILE A 712 17.62 22.01 2.61
C ILE A 712 18.97 21.47 2.12
N LEU A 713 18.99 20.36 1.39
CA LEU A 713 20.22 19.87 0.74
C LEU A 713 20.74 20.87 -0.31
N GLY A 714 19.84 21.45 -1.12
CA GLY A 714 20.18 22.46 -2.12
C GLY A 714 20.78 23.73 -1.54
N LEU A 715 20.26 24.22 -0.41
CA LEU A 715 20.83 25.32 0.38
C LEU A 715 22.32 25.07 0.69
N VAL A 716 22.65 23.88 1.20
CA VAL A 716 24.03 23.55 1.58
C VAL A 716 24.95 23.35 0.37
N VAL A 717 24.45 22.75 -0.72
CA VAL A 717 25.20 22.66 -2.01
C VAL A 717 25.55 24.07 -2.54
N VAL A 718 24.64 25.04 -2.41
CA VAL A 718 24.90 26.43 -2.82
C VAL A 718 25.89 27.11 -1.89
N LEU A 719 25.75 26.95 -0.57
CA LEU A 719 26.65 27.58 0.41
C LEU A 719 28.10 27.11 0.25
N GLU A 720 28.35 25.80 0.10
CA GLU A 720 29.70 25.27 -0.14
C GLU A 720 30.28 25.74 -1.49
N HIS A 721 29.43 25.89 -2.51
CA HIS A 721 29.88 26.41 -3.80
C HIS A 721 30.22 27.90 -3.75
N LEU A 722 29.48 28.70 -2.97
CA LEU A 722 29.80 30.11 -2.73
C LEU A 722 31.10 30.25 -1.94
N ASP A 723 31.31 29.42 -0.91
CA ASP A 723 32.54 29.37 -0.10
C ASP A 723 33.76 29.18 -1.01
N TYR A 724 33.75 28.13 -1.84
CA TYR A 724 34.81 27.81 -2.83
C TYR A 724 35.03 28.88 -3.93
N VAL A 725 34.07 29.77 -4.16
CA VAL A 725 34.17 30.82 -5.21
C VAL A 725 34.66 32.16 -4.64
N PHE A 726 34.52 32.39 -3.33
CA PHE A 726 34.88 33.65 -2.67
C PHE A 726 36.09 33.55 -1.72
N TRP A 727 36.56 32.34 -1.37
CA TRP A 727 37.68 32.07 -0.48
C TRP A 727 38.64 31.00 -1.03
#